data_AF-A0A5J5DNN4-F1
#
_entry.id   AF-A0A5J5DNN4-F1
#
_cell.length_a   1.000
_cell.length_b   1.000
_cell.length_c   1.000
_cell.angle_alpha   90.00
_cell.angle_beta   90.00
_cell.angle_gamma   90.00
#
_symmetry.space_group_name_H-M   'P 1'
#
loop_
_entity.id
_entity.type
_entity.pdbx_description
1 polymer ?
#
loop_
_entity_poly.entity_id
_entity_poly.type
_entity_poly.pdbx_seq_one_letter_code
_entity_poly.pdbx_strand_id
1 'polypeptide(L)'
;MENGLSTTGNSKLDQAVKQWLQYDKNPKTASMVQELVKEGAVEALKKYFSSRMEFGTAGLRAAMGPGTSCMNDLTIIQTTQGFCHYLEKSFDTFKERGVVIGYDARAHPPSGGSSKRFASLAAAVFISRGVPVHLFSDITPTPFVPFTVLHLGLCAGIMVTASHNPKQDNGYKVYWDNGAQIVSPHDKGISQAIEENLEPWPESWSTEEALKSPLLKDPYQDIHTQYFKAIQKHCHHRNLNKSSKVKIVHTSVHGVGHTFVQSAFKAFDLHPPYAVEEQKDPDPEFPTVKYPNPEEGEGVLTLSFALAEREGATVVGQWRVFSGNELGALLGWWMFRCWKNQNCGAAAVKNLYMLSSTVSSKILRAIALKEGFHFEWMGNRARELLDQGKTVLFAFEEAIGYMCSPSVLDKDGVSAAAIAGEMISYLATKSSSLSQQLTAIYEEYGYHISKNSYFICHDQDVTRSLFERLRNYSGQKDSYPTKCGCFSISAVLPTSRSSQMITFTFSNGGVATMRTSGTEPKIKYYTELCAAPGNSNVTHLKKELDDLVDAIVENFFEPEKNKLQPKPEHTRLAKYDSKSRGRQLPLTPPAMEGLYFEVKPRRDGPSRPGSAEKPLPNITLNHRSRPCSSLSHITSSTLCPQKPYSARERNTTLGGKIKEEGEEEIRYKLILIGSLPVHHLTTMAMLPWVVVEISKSRPAEKNLGAGLWSGGQLDPSTCNQTVFLCVSALLVRCVSVLGEGVVWDPLTHTVLFECRPHQVTKLIHNSQEPSSFGCLVRDTKNCACYVFQCQDSTKVCVCVKIR
;
A
#
# COMPACT_ATOMS: atom_id res chain seq x y z
N MET A 1 -39.93 16.04 -33.89
CA MET A 1 -39.98 15.25 -32.65
C MET A 1 -41.42 15.28 -32.15
N GLU A 2 -42.04 14.13 -31.86
CA GLU A 2 -43.50 14.05 -31.68
C GLU A 2 -44.02 14.50 -30.30
N ASN A 3 -43.15 14.69 -29.30
CA ASN A 3 -43.54 15.01 -27.92
C ASN A 3 -43.29 16.47 -27.50
N GLY A 4 -43.22 17.43 -28.44
CA GLY A 4 -43.17 18.86 -28.12
C GLY A 4 -41.90 19.38 -27.41
N LEU A 5 -40.86 18.57 -27.26
CA LEU A 5 -39.56 18.98 -26.71
C LEU A 5 -38.81 19.89 -27.70
N SER A 6 -38.28 21.00 -27.18
CA SER A 6 -37.36 21.91 -27.87
C SER A 6 -36.10 21.18 -28.34
N THR A 7 -35.69 21.39 -29.59
CA THR A 7 -34.42 20.86 -30.10
C THR A 7 -33.23 21.60 -29.51
N THR A 8 -32.17 20.87 -29.15
CA THR A 8 -30.88 21.45 -28.71
C THR A 8 -30.02 21.95 -29.87
N GLY A 9 -30.47 21.77 -31.13
CA GLY A 9 -29.67 22.02 -32.33
C GLY A 9 -28.63 20.94 -32.61
N ASN A 10 -28.53 19.90 -31.77
CA ASN A 10 -27.64 18.76 -31.98
C ASN A 10 -28.47 17.46 -32.00
N SER A 11 -28.62 16.86 -33.17
CA SER A 11 -29.46 15.67 -33.38
C SER A 11 -29.02 14.45 -32.55
N LYS A 12 -27.72 14.29 -32.27
CA LYS A 12 -27.22 13.20 -31.41
C LYS A 12 -27.62 13.41 -29.95
N LEU A 13 -27.57 14.65 -29.48
CA LEU A 13 -27.97 15.01 -28.11
C LEU A 13 -29.49 14.87 -27.94
N ASP A 14 -30.27 15.38 -28.90
CA ASP A 14 -31.74 15.22 -28.92
C ASP A 14 -32.15 13.73 -28.90
N GLN A 15 -31.46 12.89 -29.67
CA GLN A 15 -31.72 11.44 -29.69
C GLN A 15 -31.36 10.77 -28.36
N ALA A 16 -30.20 11.09 -27.77
CA ALA A 16 -29.78 10.53 -26.48
C ALA A 16 -30.74 10.91 -25.34
N VAL A 17 -31.18 12.17 -25.31
CA VAL A 17 -32.18 12.68 -24.36
C VAL A 17 -33.52 11.96 -24.55
N LYS A 18 -34.02 11.83 -25.79
CA LYS A 18 -35.28 11.14 -26.09
C LYS A 18 -35.24 9.67 -25.65
N GLN A 19 -34.17 8.95 -25.98
CA GLN A 19 -34.01 7.54 -25.63
C GLN A 19 -33.90 7.33 -24.12
N TRP A 20 -33.15 8.18 -23.42
CA TRP A 20 -33.02 8.09 -21.97
C TRP A 20 -34.36 8.39 -21.27
N LEU A 21 -35.12 9.40 -21.71
CA LEU A 21 -36.48 9.69 -21.21
C LEU A 21 -37.51 8.59 -21.52
N GLN A 22 -37.26 7.74 -22.52
CA GLN A 22 -38.08 6.56 -22.81
C GLN A 22 -37.78 5.39 -21.85
N TYR A 23 -36.54 5.30 -21.35
CA TYR A 23 -36.08 4.19 -20.52
C TYR A 23 -36.10 4.49 -19.01
N ASP A 24 -35.84 5.72 -18.58
CA ASP A 24 -35.84 6.09 -17.15
C ASP A 24 -37.27 6.21 -16.62
N LYS A 25 -37.57 5.46 -15.55
CA LYS A 25 -38.88 5.51 -14.86
C LYS A 25 -38.84 6.29 -13.55
N ASN A 26 -37.72 6.95 -13.22
CA ASN A 26 -37.64 7.79 -12.02
C ASN A 26 -38.19 9.20 -12.33
N PRO A 27 -39.30 9.63 -11.69
CA PRO A 27 -39.94 10.90 -12.02
C PRO A 27 -39.04 12.10 -11.70
N LYS A 28 -38.15 12.02 -10.69
CA LYS A 28 -37.28 13.14 -10.31
C LYS A 28 -36.22 13.40 -11.40
N THR A 29 -35.50 12.36 -11.81
CA THR A 29 -34.46 12.49 -12.85
C THR A 29 -35.08 12.77 -14.23
N ALA A 30 -36.26 12.22 -14.53
CA ALA A 30 -37.02 12.59 -15.72
C ALA A 30 -37.42 14.07 -15.73
N SER A 31 -38.00 14.61 -14.65
CA SER A 31 -38.35 16.03 -14.54
C SER A 31 -37.12 16.94 -14.67
N MET A 32 -35.99 16.62 -14.03
CA MET A 32 -34.74 17.38 -14.19
C MET A 32 -34.31 17.50 -15.66
N VAL A 33 -34.42 16.43 -16.46
CA VAL A 33 -34.08 16.48 -17.90
C VAL A 33 -35.11 17.28 -18.69
N GLN A 34 -36.40 17.11 -18.40
CA GLN A 34 -37.48 17.85 -19.08
C GLN A 34 -37.39 19.36 -18.83
N GLU A 35 -37.04 19.78 -17.61
CA GLU A 35 -36.78 21.18 -17.25
C GLU A 35 -35.58 21.74 -18.04
N LEU A 36 -34.44 21.05 -18.05
CA LEU A 36 -33.26 21.48 -18.82
C LEU A 36 -33.53 21.61 -20.33
N VAL A 37 -34.37 20.74 -20.90
CA VAL A 37 -34.79 20.87 -22.32
C VAL A 37 -35.71 22.08 -22.52
N LYS A 38 -36.67 22.30 -21.62
CA LYS A 38 -37.59 23.44 -21.65
C LYS A 38 -36.86 24.79 -21.51
N GLU A 39 -35.81 24.83 -20.69
CA GLU A 39 -34.95 26.00 -20.51
C GLU A 39 -33.95 26.23 -21.65
N GLY A 40 -33.78 25.26 -22.57
CA GLY A 40 -32.75 25.32 -23.60
C GLY A 40 -31.33 25.21 -23.04
N ALA A 41 -31.13 24.54 -21.91
CA ALA A 41 -29.87 24.43 -21.19
C ALA A 41 -28.88 23.43 -21.84
N VAL A 42 -28.52 23.68 -23.11
CA VAL A 42 -27.75 22.76 -23.96
C VAL A 42 -26.42 22.32 -23.33
N GLU A 43 -25.67 23.20 -22.65
CA GLU A 43 -24.40 22.83 -22.00
C GLU A 43 -24.59 21.90 -20.78
N ALA A 44 -25.68 22.06 -20.03
CA ALA A 44 -26.02 21.16 -18.95
C ALA A 44 -26.43 19.78 -19.51
N LEU A 45 -27.25 19.75 -20.56
CA LEU A 45 -27.60 18.52 -21.27
C LEU A 45 -26.36 17.82 -21.83
N LYS A 46 -25.44 18.54 -22.48
CA LYS A 46 -24.13 17.99 -22.91
C LYS A 46 -23.38 17.33 -21.75
N LYS A 47 -23.27 17.99 -20.59
CA LYS A 47 -22.61 17.40 -19.41
C LYS A 47 -23.21 16.05 -19.00
N TYR A 48 -24.54 15.91 -19.03
CA TYR A 48 -25.24 14.68 -18.63
C TYR A 48 -25.32 13.59 -19.71
N PHE A 49 -25.13 13.93 -20.99
CA PHE A 49 -25.42 13.03 -22.12
C PHE A 49 -24.29 12.85 -23.16
N SER A 50 -23.17 13.60 -23.10
CA SER A 50 -22.13 13.51 -24.14
C SER A 50 -21.28 12.24 -24.08
N SER A 51 -21.22 11.59 -22.92
CA SER A 51 -20.42 10.39 -22.68
C SER A 51 -21.12 9.50 -21.66
N ARG A 52 -21.16 8.19 -21.91
CA ARG A 52 -21.58 7.22 -20.90
C ARG A 52 -20.46 6.99 -19.89
N MET A 53 -20.80 6.71 -18.64
CA MET A 53 -19.78 6.30 -17.65
C MET A 53 -19.11 4.98 -18.06
N GLU A 54 -17.79 4.96 -18.06
CA GLU A 54 -17.01 3.77 -18.37
C GLU A 54 -16.95 2.82 -17.17
N PHE A 55 -17.26 1.54 -17.39
CA PHE A 55 -17.10 0.48 -16.39
C PHE A 55 -15.65 -0.04 -16.40
N GLY A 56 -14.95 0.08 -15.28
CA GLY A 56 -13.55 -0.37 -15.13
C GLY A 56 -13.32 -1.29 -13.94
N THR A 57 -12.05 -1.56 -13.62
CA THR A 57 -11.67 -2.38 -12.44
C THR A 57 -12.19 -1.80 -11.12
N ALA A 58 -12.37 -0.48 -11.05
CA ALA A 58 -12.98 0.23 -9.91
C ALA A 58 -14.52 0.13 -9.84
N GLY A 59 -15.15 -0.53 -10.83
CA GLY A 59 -16.59 -0.45 -11.08
C GLY A 59 -16.99 0.89 -11.69
N LEU A 60 -18.21 1.36 -11.37
CA LEU A 60 -18.68 2.71 -11.70
C LEU A 60 -18.53 3.67 -10.52
N ARG A 61 -18.30 4.96 -10.81
CA ARG A 61 -18.38 6.05 -9.82
C ARG A 61 -18.62 7.40 -10.49
N ALA A 62 -19.65 8.12 -10.06
CA ALA A 62 -19.91 9.51 -10.43
C ALA A 62 -20.92 10.16 -9.46
N ALA A 63 -21.13 11.46 -9.64
CA ALA A 63 -22.23 12.20 -9.02
C ALA A 63 -23.59 11.56 -9.37
N MET A 64 -24.49 11.52 -8.39
CA MET A 64 -25.88 11.10 -8.55
C MET A 64 -26.68 12.17 -9.29
N GLY A 65 -27.35 11.81 -10.38
CA GLY A 65 -28.03 12.77 -11.24
C GLY A 65 -28.54 12.17 -12.55
N PRO A 66 -29.20 12.96 -13.40
CA PRO A 66 -29.79 12.49 -14.65
C PRO A 66 -28.75 12.16 -15.73
N GLY A 67 -29.19 11.45 -16.77
CA GLY A 67 -28.41 11.16 -17.97
C GLY A 67 -27.46 9.97 -17.87
N THR A 68 -26.59 9.83 -18.86
CA THR A 68 -25.65 8.69 -19.00
C THR A 68 -24.30 8.91 -18.32
N SER A 69 -23.97 10.17 -17.99
CA SER A 69 -22.73 10.57 -17.30
C SER A 69 -22.80 10.44 -15.76
N CYS A 70 -23.94 10.04 -15.19
CA CYS A 70 -24.23 10.13 -13.75
C CYS A 70 -24.81 8.84 -13.17
N MET A 71 -24.66 8.65 -11.86
CA MET A 71 -25.27 7.54 -11.14
C MET A 71 -26.78 7.76 -10.98
N ASN A 72 -27.60 6.88 -11.54
CA ASN A 72 -29.06 6.87 -11.39
C ASN A 72 -29.63 5.46 -11.58
N ASP A 73 -30.94 5.33 -11.40
CA ASP A 73 -31.67 4.06 -11.44
C ASP A 73 -31.49 3.33 -12.78
N LEU A 74 -31.64 4.04 -13.90
CA LEU A 74 -31.46 3.48 -15.24
C LEU A 74 -30.03 2.97 -15.45
N THR A 75 -29.01 3.74 -15.05
CA THR A 75 -27.61 3.29 -15.10
C THR A 75 -27.41 2.01 -14.29
N ILE A 76 -27.93 1.94 -13.07
CA ILE A 76 -27.80 0.76 -12.20
C ILE A 76 -28.46 -0.48 -12.83
N ILE A 77 -29.65 -0.30 -13.43
CA ILE A 77 -30.33 -1.36 -14.18
C ILE A 77 -29.46 -1.83 -15.34
N GLN A 78 -29.08 -0.95 -16.26
CA GLN A 78 -28.28 -1.30 -17.45
C GLN A 78 -26.94 -1.96 -17.07
N THR A 79 -26.28 -1.44 -16.03
CA THR A 79 -25.04 -2.01 -15.49
C THR A 79 -25.25 -3.43 -14.99
N THR A 80 -26.31 -3.65 -14.22
CA THR A 80 -26.63 -4.96 -13.66
C THR A 80 -27.13 -5.95 -14.72
N GLN A 81 -27.79 -5.48 -15.78
CA GLN A 81 -28.22 -6.32 -16.91
C GLN A 81 -27.01 -6.87 -17.66
N GLY A 82 -26.08 -6.00 -18.03
CA GLY A 82 -24.81 -6.42 -18.65
C GLY A 82 -24.00 -7.33 -17.74
N PHE A 83 -23.94 -7.03 -16.44
CA PHE A 83 -23.24 -7.88 -15.49
C PHE A 83 -23.90 -9.26 -15.32
N CYS A 84 -25.23 -9.33 -15.23
CA CYS A 84 -25.99 -10.57 -15.19
C CYS A 84 -25.76 -11.42 -16.45
N HIS A 85 -25.82 -10.81 -17.63
CA HIS A 85 -25.53 -11.48 -18.91
C HIS A 85 -24.10 -12.00 -18.99
N TYR A 86 -23.12 -11.25 -18.47
CA TYR A 86 -21.73 -11.68 -18.39
C TYR A 86 -21.53 -12.84 -17.40
N LEU A 87 -22.21 -12.83 -16.25
CA LEU A 87 -22.19 -13.92 -15.28
C LEU A 87 -22.86 -15.20 -15.80
N GLU A 88 -24.00 -15.09 -16.50
CA GLU A 88 -24.65 -16.21 -17.19
C GLU A 88 -23.72 -16.87 -18.22
N LYS A 89 -22.89 -16.10 -18.93
CA LYS A 89 -21.86 -16.61 -19.85
C LYS A 89 -20.62 -17.18 -19.14
N SER A 90 -20.38 -16.82 -17.87
CA SER A 90 -19.14 -17.15 -17.15
C SER A 90 -19.28 -18.32 -16.18
N PHE A 91 -20.51 -18.66 -15.76
CA PHE A 91 -20.77 -19.70 -14.76
C PHE A 91 -22.04 -20.50 -15.07
N ASP A 92 -21.90 -21.78 -15.42
CA ASP A 92 -23.04 -22.69 -15.61
C ASP A 92 -23.92 -22.80 -14.34
N THR A 93 -23.28 -22.73 -13.17
CA THR A 93 -23.92 -22.79 -11.83
C THR A 93 -24.50 -21.46 -11.36
N PHE A 94 -24.59 -20.43 -12.21
CA PHE A 94 -24.96 -19.08 -11.78
C PHE A 94 -26.35 -19.00 -11.13
N LYS A 95 -27.35 -19.73 -11.66
CA LYS A 95 -28.71 -19.74 -11.12
C LYS A 95 -28.86 -20.59 -9.86
N GLU A 96 -27.83 -21.35 -9.48
CA GLU A 96 -27.77 -22.10 -8.23
C GLU A 96 -27.04 -21.30 -7.14
N ARG A 97 -25.89 -20.71 -7.49
CA ARG A 97 -24.99 -19.99 -6.57
C ARG A 97 -25.44 -18.54 -6.31
N GLY A 98 -25.91 -17.82 -7.32
CA GLY A 98 -26.36 -16.44 -7.19
C GLY A 98 -25.27 -15.41 -6.84
N VAL A 99 -25.71 -14.26 -6.31
CA VAL A 99 -24.86 -13.10 -5.93
C VAL A 99 -25.17 -12.56 -4.55
N VAL A 100 -24.26 -11.75 -3.99
CA VAL A 100 -24.50 -10.90 -2.80
C VAL A 100 -24.48 -9.42 -3.16
N ILE A 101 -25.31 -8.60 -2.51
CA ILE A 101 -25.40 -7.15 -2.71
C ILE A 101 -25.40 -6.45 -1.35
N GLY A 102 -24.43 -5.55 -1.13
CA GLY A 102 -24.34 -4.66 0.04
C GLY A 102 -24.32 -3.18 -0.37
N TYR A 103 -24.54 -2.29 0.59
CA TYR A 103 -24.61 -0.85 0.35
C TYR A 103 -24.18 -0.01 1.56
N ASP A 104 -23.73 1.22 1.29
CA ASP A 104 -23.46 2.23 2.32
C ASP A 104 -24.66 3.18 2.56
N ALA A 105 -24.49 4.21 3.38
CA ALA A 105 -25.55 5.15 3.75
C ALA A 105 -25.82 6.28 2.75
N ARG A 106 -25.13 6.34 1.60
CA ARG A 106 -25.20 7.51 0.69
C ARG A 106 -26.59 7.69 0.08
N ALA A 107 -27.02 8.94 -0.01
CA ALA A 107 -28.27 9.35 -0.63
C ALA A 107 -28.10 10.72 -1.30
N HIS A 108 -28.89 10.96 -2.35
CA HIS A 108 -29.00 12.27 -3.01
C HIS A 108 -30.49 12.60 -3.21
N PRO A 109 -31.16 13.18 -2.19
CA PRO A 109 -32.60 13.42 -2.19
C PRO A 109 -33.16 14.18 -3.42
N PRO A 110 -32.45 15.15 -4.04
CA PRO A 110 -32.88 15.80 -5.28
C PRO A 110 -33.10 14.82 -6.44
N SER A 111 -32.18 13.87 -6.65
CA SER A 111 -32.34 12.81 -7.69
C SER A 111 -33.25 11.65 -7.26
N GLY A 112 -33.49 11.50 -5.97
CA GLY A 112 -34.13 10.30 -5.40
C GLY A 112 -33.22 9.06 -5.34
N GLY A 113 -31.98 9.14 -5.85
CA GLY A 113 -31.00 8.08 -5.75
C GLY A 113 -30.48 7.87 -4.32
N SER A 114 -30.20 6.61 -3.97
CA SER A 114 -29.50 6.23 -2.74
C SER A 114 -28.87 4.85 -2.91
N SER A 115 -27.84 4.53 -2.12
CA SER A 115 -27.16 3.24 -2.21
C SER A 115 -28.13 2.08 -1.95
N LYS A 116 -29.06 2.24 -1.00
CA LYS A 116 -30.15 1.28 -0.74
C LYS A 116 -31.07 1.10 -1.95
N ARG A 117 -31.52 2.19 -2.59
CA ARG A 117 -32.38 2.12 -3.79
C ARG A 117 -31.67 1.42 -4.94
N PHE A 118 -30.42 1.78 -5.18
CA PHE A 118 -29.58 1.18 -6.23
C PHE A 118 -29.31 -0.32 -5.96
N ALA A 119 -29.10 -0.72 -4.71
CA ALA A 119 -28.97 -2.14 -4.34
C ALA A 119 -30.28 -2.93 -4.59
N SER A 120 -31.44 -2.37 -4.25
CA SER A 120 -32.74 -2.99 -4.56
C SER A 120 -33.00 -3.13 -6.06
N LEU A 121 -32.60 -2.15 -6.88
CA LEU A 121 -32.71 -2.23 -8.34
C LEU A 121 -31.78 -3.31 -8.91
N ALA A 122 -30.55 -3.40 -8.43
CA ALA A 122 -29.64 -4.47 -8.81
C ALA A 122 -30.20 -5.86 -8.45
N ALA A 123 -30.80 -6.01 -7.26
CA ALA A 123 -31.46 -7.25 -6.86
C ALA A 123 -32.63 -7.62 -7.79
N ALA A 124 -33.47 -6.65 -8.18
CA ALA A 124 -34.59 -6.88 -9.10
C ALA A 124 -34.14 -7.38 -10.49
N VAL A 125 -33.03 -6.84 -11.02
CA VAL A 125 -32.45 -7.29 -12.29
C VAL A 125 -32.00 -8.76 -12.24
N PHE A 126 -31.34 -9.21 -11.17
CA PHE A 126 -30.97 -10.62 -11.03
C PHE A 126 -32.19 -11.53 -10.82
N ILE A 127 -33.13 -11.11 -9.96
CA ILE A 127 -34.33 -11.90 -9.64
C ILE A 127 -35.23 -12.10 -10.86
N SER A 128 -35.38 -11.08 -11.71
CA SER A 128 -36.11 -11.21 -13.00
C SER A 128 -35.50 -12.21 -13.98
N ARG A 129 -34.22 -12.61 -13.81
CA ARG A 129 -33.57 -13.69 -14.56
C ARG A 129 -33.53 -15.04 -13.82
N GLY A 130 -34.20 -15.14 -12.67
CA GLY A 130 -34.25 -16.35 -11.87
C GLY A 130 -32.95 -16.62 -11.08
N VAL A 131 -32.14 -15.58 -10.83
CA VAL A 131 -30.88 -15.70 -10.10
C VAL A 131 -31.12 -15.44 -8.60
N PRO A 132 -30.62 -16.31 -7.68
CA PRO A 132 -30.66 -16.06 -6.25
C PRO A 132 -29.86 -14.82 -5.84
N VAL A 133 -30.40 -14.02 -4.91
CA VAL A 133 -29.75 -12.79 -4.43
C VAL A 133 -29.71 -12.76 -2.90
N HIS A 134 -28.51 -12.58 -2.36
CA HIS A 134 -28.27 -12.27 -0.96
C HIS A 134 -28.14 -10.75 -0.79
N LEU A 135 -29.24 -10.05 -0.47
CA LEU A 135 -29.26 -8.60 -0.27
C LEU A 135 -29.22 -8.29 1.23
N PHE A 136 -28.19 -7.58 1.69
CA PHE A 136 -28.15 -7.10 3.07
C PHE A 136 -29.35 -6.17 3.34
N SER A 137 -30.13 -6.45 4.39
CA SER A 137 -31.31 -5.66 4.77
C SER A 137 -31.01 -4.24 5.30
N ASP A 138 -29.77 -4.04 5.74
CA ASP A 138 -29.26 -2.78 6.30
C ASP A 138 -27.83 -2.48 5.81
N ILE A 139 -27.36 -1.27 6.08
CA ILE A 139 -26.04 -0.78 5.70
C ILE A 139 -24.92 -1.72 6.15
N THR A 140 -23.92 -1.89 5.30
CA THR A 140 -22.81 -2.81 5.54
C THR A 140 -21.45 -2.23 5.15
N PRO A 141 -20.37 -2.57 5.88
CA PRO A 141 -19.03 -2.18 5.47
C PRO A 141 -18.61 -3.02 4.27
N THR A 142 -17.91 -2.39 3.31
CA THR A 142 -17.39 -3.04 2.10
C THR A 142 -16.82 -4.47 2.31
N PRO A 143 -15.97 -4.76 3.32
CA PRO A 143 -15.41 -6.12 3.55
C PRO A 143 -16.45 -7.25 3.74
N PHE A 144 -17.70 -6.96 4.13
CA PHE A 144 -18.74 -7.98 4.29
C PHE A 144 -19.14 -8.61 2.95
N VAL A 145 -19.07 -7.86 1.85
CA VAL A 145 -19.44 -8.35 0.50
C VAL A 145 -18.49 -9.45 0.02
N PRO A 146 -17.17 -9.23 -0.14
CA PRO A 146 -16.24 -10.29 -0.54
C PRO A 146 -16.12 -11.43 0.49
N PHE A 147 -16.28 -11.14 1.79
CA PHE A 147 -16.39 -12.19 2.81
C PHE A 147 -17.59 -13.12 2.53
N THR A 148 -18.76 -12.55 2.21
CA THR A 148 -19.97 -13.33 1.92
C THR A 148 -19.84 -14.15 0.64
N VAL A 149 -19.21 -13.61 -0.40
CA VAL A 149 -18.91 -14.34 -1.64
C VAL A 149 -18.13 -15.61 -1.33
N LEU A 150 -17.03 -15.49 -0.57
CA LEU A 150 -16.19 -16.62 -0.17
C LEU A 150 -16.90 -17.57 0.81
N HIS A 151 -17.66 -17.03 1.77
CA HIS A 151 -18.28 -17.83 2.82
C HIS A 151 -19.44 -18.69 2.32
N LEU A 152 -20.24 -18.17 1.39
CA LEU A 152 -21.40 -18.86 0.81
C LEU A 152 -21.11 -19.46 -0.58
N GLY A 153 -19.92 -19.25 -1.13
CA GLY A 153 -19.53 -19.77 -2.45
C GLY A 153 -20.30 -19.15 -3.61
N LEU A 154 -20.63 -17.85 -3.55
CA LEU A 154 -21.44 -17.16 -4.57
C LEU A 154 -20.61 -16.89 -5.84
N CYS A 155 -21.27 -16.58 -6.97
CA CYS A 155 -20.54 -16.25 -8.23
C CYS A 155 -19.97 -14.83 -8.25
N ALA A 156 -20.58 -13.90 -7.51
CA ALA A 156 -20.14 -12.51 -7.46
C ALA A 156 -20.71 -11.76 -6.25
N GLY A 157 -20.11 -10.61 -5.95
CA GLY A 157 -20.60 -9.64 -4.97
C GLY A 157 -20.62 -8.22 -5.53
N ILE A 158 -21.64 -7.44 -5.15
CA ILE A 158 -21.76 -6.02 -5.48
C ILE A 158 -21.74 -5.19 -4.20
N MET A 159 -20.95 -4.12 -4.19
CA MET A 159 -20.99 -3.12 -3.14
C MET A 159 -21.36 -1.75 -3.74
N VAL A 160 -22.53 -1.23 -3.36
CA VAL A 160 -22.99 0.09 -3.78
C VAL A 160 -22.42 1.15 -2.83
N THR A 161 -21.39 1.87 -3.30
CA THR A 161 -20.67 2.88 -2.53
C THR A 161 -19.72 3.68 -3.42
N ALA A 162 -19.55 4.98 -3.12
CA ALA A 162 -18.44 5.79 -3.64
C ALA A 162 -17.22 5.87 -2.69
N SER A 163 -17.19 5.10 -1.61
CA SER A 163 -16.07 5.05 -0.66
C SER A 163 -15.84 6.42 0.03
N HIS A 164 -14.69 7.07 -0.17
CA HIS A 164 -14.32 8.37 0.41
C HIS A 164 -14.72 9.60 -0.43
N ASN A 165 -15.36 9.38 -1.59
CA ASN A 165 -15.72 10.47 -2.51
C ASN A 165 -16.69 11.49 -1.89
N PRO A 166 -16.86 12.69 -2.50
CA PRO A 166 -17.86 13.68 -2.09
C PRO A 166 -19.26 13.06 -1.92
N LYS A 167 -20.10 13.67 -1.07
CA LYS A 167 -21.44 13.13 -0.75
C LYS A 167 -22.37 12.92 -1.93
N GLN A 168 -22.22 13.76 -2.96
CA GLN A 168 -23.01 13.68 -4.19
C GLN A 168 -22.69 12.44 -5.03
N ASP A 169 -21.53 11.82 -4.82
CA ASP A 169 -21.11 10.64 -5.59
C ASP A 169 -21.69 9.35 -5.02
N ASN A 170 -22.07 8.44 -5.91
CA ASN A 170 -22.26 7.03 -5.60
C ASN A 170 -21.42 6.15 -6.54
N GLY A 171 -21.43 4.84 -6.32
CA GLY A 171 -20.67 3.91 -7.15
C GLY A 171 -21.19 2.48 -7.06
N TYR A 172 -20.71 1.64 -7.97
CA TYR A 172 -21.10 0.25 -8.11
C TYR A 172 -19.82 -0.58 -8.26
N LYS A 173 -19.34 -1.17 -7.15
CA LYS A 173 -18.12 -2.01 -7.14
C LYS A 173 -18.51 -3.48 -7.30
N VAL A 174 -17.66 -4.24 -7.98
CA VAL A 174 -17.86 -5.68 -8.23
C VAL A 174 -16.69 -6.51 -7.70
N TYR A 175 -17.04 -7.61 -7.04
CA TYR A 175 -16.15 -8.68 -6.57
C TYR A 175 -16.50 -9.97 -7.32
N TRP A 176 -15.47 -10.70 -7.75
CA TRP A 176 -15.63 -11.99 -8.44
C TRP A 176 -15.77 -13.14 -7.44
N ASP A 177 -16.03 -14.37 -7.92
CA ASP A 177 -16.27 -15.55 -7.08
C ASP A 177 -15.11 -15.91 -6.13
N ASN A 178 -13.91 -15.48 -6.48
CA ASN A 178 -12.70 -15.60 -5.67
C ASN A 178 -12.60 -14.57 -4.52
N GLY A 179 -13.62 -13.73 -4.32
CA GLY A 179 -13.68 -12.69 -3.28
C GLY A 179 -12.77 -11.49 -3.50
N ALA A 180 -12.05 -11.41 -4.63
CA ALA A 180 -11.23 -10.27 -4.99
C ALA A 180 -12.01 -9.29 -5.89
N GLN A 181 -11.60 -8.02 -5.88
CA GLN A 181 -12.12 -7.02 -6.81
C GLN A 181 -11.72 -7.37 -8.25
N ILE A 182 -12.62 -7.13 -9.22
CA ILE A 182 -12.38 -7.48 -10.61
C ILE A 182 -11.19 -6.74 -11.26
N VAL A 183 -10.51 -7.46 -12.15
CA VAL A 183 -9.44 -6.96 -13.03
C VAL A 183 -9.67 -7.44 -14.47
N SER A 184 -8.86 -7.00 -15.43
CA SER A 184 -8.94 -7.51 -16.79
C SER A 184 -8.66 -9.02 -16.87
N PRO A 185 -9.42 -9.78 -17.68
CA PRO A 185 -10.35 -9.33 -18.72
C PRO A 185 -11.80 -9.04 -18.28
N HIS A 186 -12.17 -9.31 -17.02
CA HIS A 186 -13.57 -9.21 -16.57
C HIS A 186 -14.11 -7.78 -16.63
N ASP A 187 -13.29 -6.77 -16.32
CA ASP A 187 -13.68 -5.35 -16.44
C ASP A 187 -14.23 -4.99 -17.84
N LYS A 188 -13.50 -5.38 -18.88
CA LYS A 188 -13.87 -5.16 -20.28
C LYS A 188 -15.03 -6.04 -20.72
N GLY A 189 -15.06 -7.30 -20.29
CA GLY A 189 -16.16 -8.22 -20.61
C GLY A 189 -17.51 -7.74 -20.06
N ILE A 190 -17.51 -7.22 -18.82
CA ILE A 190 -18.69 -6.60 -18.21
C ILE A 190 -19.04 -5.30 -18.94
N SER A 191 -18.06 -4.43 -19.21
CA SER A 191 -18.28 -3.17 -19.94
C SER A 191 -18.93 -3.40 -21.32
N GLN A 192 -18.43 -4.37 -22.10
CA GLN A 192 -19.05 -4.77 -23.37
C GLN A 192 -20.49 -5.28 -23.17
N ALA A 193 -20.71 -6.17 -22.20
CA ALA A 193 -22.03 -6.72 -21.94
C ALA A 193 -23.06 -5.65 -21.51
N ILE A 194 -22.62 -4.55 -20.89
CA ILE A 194 -23.49 -3.40 -20.56
C ILE A 194 -23.94 -2.68 -21.82
N GLU A 195 -23.03 -2.40 -22.77
CA GLU A 195 -23.38 -1.79 -24.05
C GLU A 195 -24.28 -2.69 -24.92
N GLU A 196 -24.16 -4.01 -24.78
CA GLU A 196 -25.04 -5.00 -25.41
C GLU A 196 -26.46 -5.06 -24.77
N ASN A 197 -26.67 -4.52 -23.56
CA ASN A 197 -27.89 -4.69 -22.75
C ASN A 197 -28.46 -3.36 -22.22
N LEU A 198 -28.50 -2.32 -23.06
CA LEU A 198 -28.95 -0.96 -22.67
C LEU A 198 -30.47 -0.79 -22.56
N GLU A 199 -31.29 -1.61 -23.21
CA GLU A 199 -32.75 -1.54 -23.05
C GLU A 199 -33.18 -2.23 -21.74
N PRO A 200 -33.92 -1.54 -20.84
CA PRO A 200 -34.37 -2.16 -19.59
C PRO A 200 -35.31 -3.34 -19.83
N TRP A 201 -35.03 -4.47 -19.19
CA TRP A 201 -35.93 -5.63 -19.17
C TRP A 201 -37.24 -5.24 -18.43
N PRO A 202 -38.41 -5.78 -18.82
CA PRO A 202 -39.70 -5.28 -18.32
C PRO A 202 -39.80 -5.24 -16.78
N GLU A 203 -39.30 -6.30 -16.13
CA GLU A 203 -39.33 -6.53 -14.68
C GLU A 203 -38.13 -5.92 -13.93
N SER A 204 -37.15 -5.33 -14.62
CA SER A 204 -35.93 -4.75 -14.00
C SER A 204 -36.22 -3.62 -13.00
N TRP A 205 -37.39 -3.00 -13.10
CA TRP A 205 -37.86 -1.91 -12.24
C TRP A 205 -38.70 -2.40 -11.04
N SER A 206 -39.09 -3.67 -11.01
CA SER A 206 -40.04 -4.27 -10.05
C SER A 206 -39.39 -4.59 -8.70
N THR A 207 -38.91 -3.57 -8.01
CA THR A 207 -38.19 -3.73 -6.73
C THR A 207 -39.09 -4.23 -5.60
N GLU A 208 -40.37 -3.86 -5.58
CA GLU A 208 -41.32 -4.30 -4.54
C GLU A 208 -41.67 -5.78 -4.66
N GLU A 209 -41.74 -6.31 -5.89
CA GLU A 209 -41.94 -7.72 -6.18
C GLU A 209 -40.66 -8.51 -5.89
N ALA A 210 -39.50 -7.97 -6.29
CA ALA A 210 -38.19 -8.58 -6.01
C ALA A 210 -37.93 -8.72 -4.50
N LEU A 211 -38.33 -7.73 -3.69
CA LEU A 211 -38.24 -7.76 -2.22
C LEU A 211 -39.14 -8.83 -1.56
N LYS A 212 -40.11 -9.39 -2.29
CA LYS A 212 -41.01 -10.47 -1.84
C LYS A 212 -40.66 -11.83 -2.45
N SER A 213 -39.62 -11.90 -3.30
CA SER A 213 -39.25 -13.10 -4.04
C SER A 213 -38.60 -14.16 -3.15
N PRO A 214 -38.91 -15.46 -3.31
CA PRO A 214 -38.22 -16.54 -2.60
C PRO A 214 -36.74 -16.69 -3.02
N LEU A 215 -36.32 -16.03 -4.10
CA LEU A 215 -34.92 -15.94 -4.53
C LEU A 215 -34.11 -14.92 -3.71
N LEU A 216 -34.77 -14.01 -2.99
CA LEU A 216 -34.12 -13.03 -2.13
C LEU A 216 -33.89 -13.61 -0.74
N LYS A 217 -32.67 -13.44 -0.22
CA LYS A 217 -32.27 -13.81 1.14
C LYS A 217 -31.57 -12.64 1.80
N ASP A 218 -31.82 -12.42 3.09
CA ASP A 218 -31.02 -11.48 3.89
C ASP A 218 -29.86 -12.22 4.58
N PRO A 219 -28.59 -11.95 4.22
CA PRO A 219 -27.44 -12.58 4.85
C PRO A 219 -27.01 -11.89 6.17
N TYR A 220 -27.60 -10.75 6.56
CA TYR A 220 -27.02 -9.82 7.54
C TYR A 220 -26.59 -10.47 8.86
N GLN A 221 -27.50 -11.17 9.55
CA GLN A 221 -27.25 -11.67 10.91
C GLN A 221 -26.26 -12.85 10.95
N ASP A 222 -26.33 -13.76 9.98
CA ASP A 222 -25.37 -14.86 9.89
C ASP A 222 -23.99 -14.32 9.51
N ILE A 223 -23.89 -13.52 8.44
CA ILE A 223 -22.59 -12.98 8.00
C ILE A 223 -21.95 -12.09 9.07
N HIS A 224 -22.72 -11.28 9.79
CA HIS A 224 -22.20 -10.54 10.95
C HIS A 224 -21.55 -11.51 11.95
N THR A 225 -22.24 -12.58 12.33
CA THR A 225 -21.73 -13.61 13.25
C THR A 225 -20.48 -14.32 12.73
N GLN A 226 -20.50 -14.77 11.46
CA GLN A 226 -19.39 -15.54 10.87
C GLN A 226 -18.16 -14.67 10.61
N TYR A 227 -18.34 -13.40 10.18
CA TYR A 227 -17.25 -12.45 9.99
C TYR A 227 -16.52 -12.16 11.30
N PHE A 228 -17.25 -11.83 12.38
CA PHE A 228 -16.61 -11.56 13.67
C PHE A 228 -15.91 -12.81 14.24
N LYS A 229 -16.50 -14.00 14.05
CA LYS A 229 -15.87 -15.29 14.37
C LYS A 229 -14.62 -15.60 13.51
N ALA A 230 -14.57 -15.13 12.26
CA ALA A 230 -13.39 -15.27 11.41
C ALA A 230 -12.24 -14.40 11.90
N ILE A 231 -12.47 -13.11 12.17
CA ILE A 231 -11.40 -12.19 12.60
C ILE A 231 -10.87 -12.50 14.01
N GLN A 232 -11.66 -13.17 14.86
CA GLN A 232 -11.23 -13.66 16.18
C GLN A 232 -9.97 -14.53 16.16
N LYS A 233 -9.68 -15.18 15.02
CA LYS A 233 -8.46 -15.98 14.82
C LYS A 233 -7.18 -15.14 14.83
N HIS A 234 -7.30 -13.83 14.67
CA HIS A 234 -6.20 -12.85 14.69
C HIS A 234 -6.14 -12.05 16.02
N CYS A 235 -6.86 -12.49 17.05
CA CYS A 235 -6.73 -11.97 18.41
C CYS A 235 -5.71 -12.81 19.17
N HIS A 236 -4.53 -12.26 19.42
CA HIS A 236 -3.39 -12.95 20.03
C HIS A 236 -3.24 -12.66 21.53
N HIS A 237 -3.85 -11.58 22.03
CA HIS A 237 -3.62 -11.05 23.39
C HIS A 237 -4.92 -10.87 24.20
N ARG A 238 -5.93 -11.72 23.97
CA ARG A 238 -7.27 -11.69 24.60
C ARG A 238 -7.33 -11.38 26.10
N ASN A 239 -6.47 -11.99 26.94
CA ASN A 239 -6.46 -11.71 28.39
C ASN A 239 -5.92 -10.31 28.73
N LEU A 240 -4.94 -9.83 27.95
CA LEU A 240 -4.39 -8.48 28.07
C LEU A 240 -5.46 -7.47 27.64
N ASN A 241 -6.17 -7.71 26.54
CA ASN A 241 -7.27 -6.88 26.05
C ASN A 241 -8.34 -6.62 27.13
N LYS A 242 -8.79 -7.69 27.81
CA LYS A 242 -9.75 -7.64 28.94
C LYS A 242 -9.28 -6.82 30.14
N SER A 243 -7.98 -6.68 30.32
CA SER A 243 -7.35 -5.97 31.44
C SER A 243 -6.83 -4.58 31.07
N SER A 244 -6.91 -4.23 29.79
CA SER A 244 -6.32 -3.00 29.24
C SER A 244 -7.05 -1.78 29.77
N LYS A 245 -6.30 -0.83 30.34
CA LYS A 245 -6.83 0.47 30.76
C LYS A 245 -6.66 1.55 29.69
N VAL A 246 -6.21 1.17 28.48
CA VAL A 246 -6.05 2.10 27.36
C VAL A 246 -7.42 2.57 26.90
N LYS A 247 -7.61 3.88 26.86
CA LYS A 247 -8.78 4.51 26.25
C LYS A 247 -8.50 4.74 24.76
N ILE A 248 -9.39 4.27 23.91
CA ILE A 248 -9.30 4.43 22.45
C ILE A 248 -10.51 5.25 22.01
N VAL A 249 -10.28 6.29 21.21
CA VAL A 249 -11.34 7.06 20.54
C VAL A 249 -11.51 6.56 19.11
N HIS A 250 -12.75 6.49 18.65
CA HIS A 250 -13.12 6.11 17.29
C HIS A 250 -14.16 7.06 16.71
N THR A 251 -13.92 7.54 15.49
CA THR A 251 -14.92 8.21 14.66
C THR A 251 -15.22 7.37 13.43
N SER A 252 -16.48 7.34 13.02
CA SER A 252 -16.88 6.75 11.73
C SER A 252 -17.02 7.80 10.63
N VAL A 253 -16.87 9.08 10.96
CA VAL A 253 -16.97 10.22 10.04
C VAL A 253 -18.27 10.17 9.23
N HIS A 254 -19.41 9.89 9.90
CA HIS A 254 -20.73 9.68 9.29
C HIS A 254 -20.82 8.50 8.30
N GLY A 255 -19.81 7.64 8.26
CA GLY A 255 -19.82 6.38 7.53
C GLY A 255 -20.39 5.22 8.35
N VAL A 256 -20.43 4.04 7.73
CA VAL A 256 -21.08 2.84 8.30
C VAL A 256 -20.31 2.18 9.46
N GLY A 257 -19.15 2.70 9.88
CA GLY A 257 -18.16 1.96 10.66
C GLY A 257 -18.51 1.62 12.11
N HIS A 258 -19.32 2.43 12.79
CA HIS A 258 -19.41 2.44 14.26
C HIS A 258 -19.81 1.07 14.85
N THR A 259 -20.98 0.55 14.48
CA THR A 259 -21.54 -0.72 14.97
C THR A 259 -20.60 -1.90 14.72
N PHE A 260 -19.89 -1.90 13.59
CA PHE A 260 -18.98 -2.97 13.21
C PHE A 260 -17.65 -2.89 13.96
N VAL A 261 -17.11 -1.70 14.22
CA VAL A 261 -15.92 -1.52 15.05
C VAL A 261 -16.21 -1.85 16.52
N GLN A 262 -17.38 -1.47 17.06
CA GLN A 262 -17.82 -1.92 18.39
C GLN A 262 -17.87 -3.46 18.48
N SER A 263 -18.41 -4.10 17.44
CA SER A 263 -18.47 -5.56 17.34
C SER A 263 -17.08 -6.21 17.18
N ALA A 264 -16.15 -5.57 16.46
CA ALA A 264 -14.77 -6.04 16.31
C ALA A 264 -13.99 -5.99 17.62
N PHE A 265 -14.12 -4.89 18.38
CA PHE A 265 -13.51 -4.75 19.70
C PHE A 265 -14.07 -5.79 20.68
N LYS A 266 -15.40 -5.98 20.71
CA LYS A 266 -16.05 -7.05 21.47
C LYS A 266 -15.52 -8.43 21.07
N ALA A 267 -15.32 -8.70 19.77
CA ALA A 267 -14.80 -9.98 19.30
C ALA A 267 -13.38 -10.28 19.83
N PHE A 268 -12.55 -9.25 19.99
CA PHE A 268 -11.19 -9.29 20.54
C PHE A 268 -11.14 -9.21 22.08
N ASP A 269 -12.28 -9.15 22.76
CA ASP A 269 -12.43 -8.85 24.18
C ASP A 269 -11.73 -7.54 24.63
N LEU A 270 -11.68 -6.54 23.74
CA LEU A 270 -11.27 -5.17 24.05
C LEU A 270 -12.44 -4.39 24.66
N HIS A 271 -12.13 -3.38 25.48
CA HIS A 271 -13.14 -2.41 25.91
C HIS A 271 -13.67 -1.60 24.73
N PRO A 272 -14.99 -1.33 24.65
CA PRO A 272 -15.58 -0.44 23.64
C PRO A 272 -14.81 0.87 23.46
N PRO A 273 -14.46 1.27 22.23
CA PRO A 273 -13.84 2.57 22.00
C PRO A 273 -14.88 3.68 22.21
N TYR A 274 -14.42 4.80 22.76
CA TYR A 274 -15.20 6.02 22.92
C TYR A 274 -15.58 6.57 21.55
N ALA A 275 -16.87 6.71 21.29
CA ALA A 275 -17.37 7.22 20.03
C ALA A 275 -17.38 8.75 20.01
N VAL A 276 -16.95 9.34 18.89
CA VAL A 276 -17.29 10.74 18.59
C VAL A 276 -18.78 10.79 18.25
N GLU A 277 -19.59 11.19 19.23
CA GLU A 277 -21.06 11.17 19.15
C GLU A 277 -21.59 11.92 17.92
N GLU A 278 -20.96 13.05 17.57
CA GLU A 278 -21.29 13.89 16.43
C GLU A 278 -20.89 13.29 15.07
N GLN A 279 -20.27 12.11 15.04
CA GLN A 279 -19.74 11.46 13.83
C GLN A 279 -19.91 9.92 13.80
N LYS A 280 -20.58 9.34 14.80
CA LYS A 280 -20.70 7.88 14.94
C LYS A 280 -21.79 7.29 14.04
N ASP A 281 -22.89 8.02 13.88
CA ASP A 281 -24.07 7.55 13.18
C ASP A 281 -23.96 7.88 11.69
N PRO A 282 -24.45 7.02 10.78
CA PRO A 282 -24.36 7.25 9.34
C PRO A 282 -25.23 8.43 8.88
N ASP A 283 -24.64 9.41 8.21
CA ASP A 283 -25.33 10.58 7.65
C ASP A 283 -24.86 10.85 6.21
N PRO A 284 -25.74 10.79 5.19
CA PRO A 284 -25.37 11.04 3.79
C PRO A 284 -24.89 12.47 3.52
N GLU A 285 -25.20 13.44 4.39
CA GLU A 285 -24.78 14.84 4.24
C GLU A 285 -23.39 15.14 4.81
N PHE A 286 -22.83 14.21 5.60
CA PHE A 286 -21.52 14.28 6.28
C PHE A 286 -21.27 15.63 7.01
N PRO A 287 -22.21 16.12 7.84
CA PRO A 287 -22.34 17.54 8.22
C PRO A 287 -21.13 18.15 8.93
N THR A 288 -20.29 17.35 9.60
CA THR A 288 -19.12 17.84 10.34
C THR A 288 -17.83 17.96 9.50
N VAL A 289 -17.81 17.47 8.26
CA VAL A 289 -16.59 17.40 7.44
C VAL A 289 -16.84 17.81 5.98
N LYS A 290 -15.84 18.41 5.34
CA LYS A 290 -15.90 18.72 3.90
C LYS A 290 -15.82 17.47 3.03
N TYR A 291 -15.02 16.49 3.45
CA TYR A 291 -14.85 15.19 2.79
C TYR A 291 -14.76 14.09 3.85
N PRO A 292 -15.47 12.95 3.71
CA PRO A 292 -15.37 11.81 4.61
C PRO A 292 -14.16 10.93 4.24
N ASN A 293 -12.97 11.54 4.24
CA ASN A 293 -11.72 10.86 3.91
C ASN A 293 -10.70 11.01 5.04
N PRO A 294 -10.31 9.91 5.74
CA PRO A 294 -9.27 9.99 6.78
C PRO A 294 -7.89 10.42 6.25
N GLU A 295 -7.62 10.34 4.94
CA GLU A 295 -6.38 10.85 4.33
C GLU A 295 -6.26 12.39 4.39
N GLU A 296 -7.34 13.13 4.68
CA GLU A 296 -7.28 14.59 4.85
C GLU A 296 -6.67 15.02 6.20
N GLY A 297 -6.37 14.06 7.09
CA GLY A 297 -5.57 14.27 8.30
C GLY A 297 -6.28 15.02 9.42
N GLU A 298 -5.58 15.97 10.06
CA GLU A 298 -6.00 16.61 11.31
C GLU A 298 -7.40 17.24 11.23
N GLY A 299 -7.77 17.82 10.09
CA GLY A 299 -9.08 18.46 9.92
C GLY A 299 -10.26 17.51 10.16
N VAL A 300 -10.16 16.26 9.72
CA VAL A 300 -11.20 15.23 9.91
C VAL A 300 -11.18 14.66 11.34
N LEU A 301 -10.03 14.72 12.02
CA LEU A 301 -9.82 14.17 13.36
C LEU A 301 -10.02 15.18 14.50
N THR A 302 -10.31 16.45 14.21
CA THR A 302 -10.50 17.53 15.21
C THR A 302 -11.41 17.12 16.39
N LEU A 303 -12.59 16.56 16.11
CA LEU A 303 -13.52 16.10 17.15
C LEU A 303 -13.01 14.86 17.91
N SER A 304 -12.21 14.01 17.25
CA SER A 304 -11.57 12.86 17.89
C SER A 304 -10.49 13.29 18.89
N PHE A 305 -9.70 14.33 18.57
CA PHE A 305 -8.71 14.88 19.50
C PHE A 305 -9.38 15.55 20.70
N ALA A 306 -10.43 16.37 20.47
CA ALA A 306 -11.18 17.01 21.55
C ALA A 306 -11.83 15.98 22.50
N LEU A 307 -12.41 14.91 21.95
CA LEU A 307 -12.93 13.79 22.75
C LEU A 307 -11.82 13.08 23.51
N ALA A 308 -10.68 12.80 22.86
CA ALA A 308 -9.57 12.10 23.48
C ALA A 308 -8.97 12.89 24.66
N GLU A 309 -8.86 14.22 24.54
CA GLU A 309 -8.47 15.09 25.65
C GLU A 309 -9.49 15.07 26.79
N ARG A 310 -10.79 15.18 26.48
CA ARG A 310 -11.89 15.14 27.46
C ARG A 310 -11.92 13.84 28.26
N GLU A 311 -11.75 12.70 27.58
CA GLU A 311 -11.73 11.38 28.22
C GLU A 311 -10.38 11.06 28.88
N GLY A 312 -9.34 11.89 28.72
CA GLY A 312 -8.00 11.60 29.19
C GLY A 312 -7.37 10.37 28.51
N ALA A 313 -7.66 10.16 27.23
CA ALA A 313 -7.03 9.13 26.41
C ALA A 313 -5.59 9.55 26.09
N THR A 314 -4.63 8.87 26.71
CA THR A 314 -3.22 9.26 26.66
C THR A 314 -2.49 8.64 25.45
N VAL A 315 -2.00 9.51 24.58
CA VAL A 315 -0.77 9.22 23.81
C VAL A 315 0.42 9.66 24.65
N VAL A 316 1.45 8.84 24.77
CA VAL A 316 2.73 9.28 25.36
C VAL A 316 3.44 10.17 24.32
N GLY A 317 3.14 11.47 24.37
CA GLY A 317 3.61 12.48 23.42
C GLY A 317 2.52 13.50 23.04
N GLN A 318 2.72 14.21 21.94
CA GLN A 318 1.69 15.03 21.29
C GLN A 318 0.82 14.18 20.36
N TRP A 319 -0.40 14.65 20.07
CA TRP A 319 -1.22 14.09 18.99
C TRP A 319 -0.48 14.15 17.66
N ARG A 320 -0.51 13.05 16.91
CA ARG A 320 0.15 12.88 15.62
C ARG A 320 -0.74 12.05 14.71
N VAL A 321 -1.01 12.54 13.52
CA VAL A 321 -1.56 11.72 12.43
C VAL A 321 -0.44 10.86 11.85
N PHE A 322 -0.66 9.56 11.79
CA PHE A 322 0.22 8.63 11.09
C PHE A 322 -0.28 8.46 9.65
N SER A 323 0.64 8.49 8.69
CA SER A 323 0.34 8.14 7.30
C SER A 323 0.01 6.65 7.15
N GLY A 324 -0.65 6.26 6.07
CA GLY A 324 -0.94 4.83 5.83
C GLY A 324 0.32 3.97 5.63
N ASN A 325 1.44 4.57 5.22
CA ASN A 325 2.76 3.92 5.22
C ASN A 325 3.26 3.60 6.63
N GLU A 326 3.13 4.53 7.57
CA GLU A 326 3.58 4.36 8.96
C GLU A 326 2.66 3.39 9.72
N LEU A 327 1.35 3.44 9.47
CA LEU A 327 0.40 2.46 9.99
C LEU A 327 0.61 1.08 9.36
N GLY A 328 0.93 1.00 8.05
CA GLY A 328 1.32 -0.23 7.37
C GLY A 328 2.58 -0.86 7.96
N ALA A 329 3.57 -0.04 8.34
CA ALA A 329 4.77 -0.48 9.05
C ALA A 329 4.44 -1.09 10.42
N LEU A 330 3.63 -0.39 11.23
CA LEU A 330 3.21 -0.81 12.56
C LEU A 330 2.38 -2.11 12.52
N LEU A 331 1.37 -2.18 11.64
CA LEU A 331 0.51 -3.35 11.47
C LEU A 331 1.31 -4.55 10.92
N GLY A 332 2.16 -4.35 9.91
CA GLY A 332 3.01 -5.41 9.38
C GLY A 332 3.97 -5.98 10.43
N TRP A 333 4.64 -5.12 11.19
CA TRP A 333 5.46 -5.55 12.33
C TRP A 333 4.64 -6.33 13.37
N TRP A 334 3.46 -5.82 13.74
CA TRP A 334 2.61 -6.44 14.75
C TRP A 334 2.12 -7.83 14.33
N MET A 335 1.62 -7.96 13.10
CA MET A 335 1.14 -9.22 12.55
C MET A 335 2.27 -10.23 12.43
N PHE A 336 3.44 -9.82 11.92
CA PHE A 336 4.60 -10.71 11.85
C PHE A 336 5.06 -11.15 13.25
N ARG A 337 5.12 -10.24 14.22
CA ARG A 337 5.47 -10.53 15.62
C ARG A 337 4.53 -11.58 16.23
N CYS A 338 3.22 -11.39 16.09
CA CYS A 338 2.22 -12.30 16.64
C CYS A 338 2.29 -13.68 15.98
N TRP A 339 2.42 -13.71 14.65
CA TRP A 339 2.59 -14.95 13.89
C TRP A 339 3.88 -15.69 14.31
N LYS A 340 5.02 -15.00 14.46
CA LYS A 340 6.33 -15.56 14.83
C LYS A 340 6.32 -16.15 16.24
N ASN A 341 5.59 -15.54 17.18
CA ASN A 341 5.41 -16.06 18.54
C ASN A 341 4.59 -17.37 18.57
N GLN A 342 3.72 -17.60 17.58
CA GLN A 342 2.90 -18.82 17.47
C GLN A 342 3.53 -19.90 16.58
N ASN A 343 4.40 -19.51 15.64
CA ASN A 343 4.97 -20.38 14.61
C ASN A 343 6.51 -20.43 14.72
N CYS A 344 7.02 -21.19 15.69
CA CYS A 344 8.45 -21.34 15.91
C CYS A 344 9.10 -22.30 14.90
N GLY A 345 9.70 -21.78 13.82
CA GLY A 345 10.56 -22.56 12.94
C GLY A 345 10.86 -21.90 11.59
N ALA A 346 12.12 -21.96 11.14
CA ALA A 346 12.57 -21.32 9.90
C ALA A 346 11.87 -21.84 8.62
N ALA A 347 11.34 -23.06 8.64
CA ALA A 347 10.58 -23.62 7.51
C ALA A 347 9.21 -22.94 7.32
N ALA A 348 8.55 -22.52 8.41
CA ALA A 348 7.25 -21.84 8.33
C ALA A 348 7.37 -20.45 7.67
N VAL A 349 8.47 -19.74 7.95
CA VAL A 349 8.75 -18.39 7.43
C VAL A 349 8.86 -18.40 5.89
N LYS A 350 9.39 -19.47 5.29
CA LYS A 350 9.56 -19.60 3.82
C LYS A 350 8.26 -19.71 3.04
N ASN A 351 7.12 -19.95 3.69
CA ASN A 351 5.80 -19.94 3.05
C ASN A 351 4.98 -18.71 3.42
N LEU A 352 5.57 -17.76 4.14
CA LEU A 352 4.93 -16.53 4.61
C LEU A 352 5.15 -15.40 3.62
N TYR A 353 4.09 -14.67 3.32
CA TYR A 353 4.07 -13.55 2.39
C TYR A 353 3.43 -12.32 3.01
N MET A 354 4.01 -11.15 2.73
CA MET A 354 3.34 -9.87 2.88
C MET A 354 3.35 -9.10 1.56
N LEU A 355 2.35 -8.24 1.40
CA LEU A 355 2.07 -7.55 0.14
C LEU A 355 1.92 -6.04 0.36
N SER A 356 2.23 -5.24 -0.65
CA SER A 356 1.81 -3.84 -0.68
C SER A 356 1.52 -3.35 -2.09
N SER A 357 0.74 -2.28 -2.26
CA SER A 357 0.63 -1.65 -3.58
C SER A 357 1.99 -1.08 -4.02
N THR A 358 2.18 -0.94 -5.33
CA THR A 358 3.45 -0.49 -5.96
C THR A 358 3.86 0.94 -5.61
N VAL A 359 2.94 1.75 -5.08
CA VAL A 359 3.17 3.11 -4.60
C VAL A 359 3.31 3.21 -3.08
N SER A 360 3.11 2.11 -2.37
CA SER A 360 3.28 2.04 -0.91
C SER A 360 4.74 1.92 -0.50
N SER A 361 5.01 2.22 0.77
CA SER A 361 6.35 2.12 1.35
C SER A 361 6.91 0.71 1.24
N LYS A 362 8.22 0.65 0.96
CA LYS A 362 9.00 -0.59 0.86
C LYS A 362 9.36 -1.19 2.22
N ILE A 363 8.82 -0.66 3.33
CA ILE A 363 9.11 -1.14 4.69
C ILE A 363 8.83 -2.64 4.86
N LEU A 364 7.74 -3.18 4.33
CA LEU A 364 7.46 -4.63 4.43
C LEU A 364 8.51 -5.48 3.70
N ARG A 365 9.13 -4.95 2.63
CA ARG A 365 10.26 -5.59 1.95
C ARG A 365 11.51 -5.56 2.81
N ALA A 366 11.77 -4.48 3.55
CA ALA A 366 12.89 -4.39 4.48
C ALA A 366 12.74 -5.39 5.65
N ILE A 367 11.52 -5.49 6.21
CA ILE A 367 11.19 -6.51 7.22
C ILE A 367 11.36 -7.92 6.63
N ALA A 368 10.80 -8.20 5.45
CA ALA A 368 10.93 -9.49 4.76
C ALA A 368 12.39 -9.92 4.55
N LEU A 369 13.24 -9.00 4.07
CA LEU A 369 14.66 -9.25 3.84
C LEU A 369 15.44 -9.60 5.12
N LYS A 370 15.07 -8.99 6.25
CA LYS A 370 15.72 -9.25 7.54
C LYS A 370 15.21 -10.54 8.21
N GLU A 371 13.90 -10.77 8.14
CA GLU A 371 13.21 -11.85 8.86
C GLU A 371 13.11 -13.16 8.06
N GLY A 372 13.36 -13.11 6.74
CA GLY A 372 13.44 -14.28 5.87
C GLY A 372 12.13 -14.74 5.25
N PHE A 373 11.06 -13.94 5.31
CA PHE A 373 9.80 -14.18 4.61
C PHE A 373 9.77 -13.50 3.23
N HIS A 374 8.70 -13.71 2.46
CA HIS A 374 8.58 -13.16 1.11
C HIS A 374 7.78 -11.85 1.08
N PHE A 375 8.25 -10.91 0.26
CA PHE A 375 7.51 -9.69 -0.09
C PHE A 375 7.20 -9.69 -1.59
N GLU A 376 5.96 -9.40 -1.94
CA GLU A 376 5.51 -9.22 -3.32
C GLU A 376 4.58 -8.00 -3.45
N TRP A 377 4.27 -7.58 -4.68
CA TRP A 377 3.36 -6.46 -4.93
C TRP A 377 1.89 -6.93 -4.98
N MET A 378 0.98 -6.08 -4.53
CA MET A 378 -0.45 -6.39 -4.47
C MET A 378 -1.12 -6.38 -5.86
N GLY A 379 -2.15 -7.21 -5.96
CA GLY A 379 -3.09 -7.39 -7.06
C GLY A 379 -3.99 -8.56 -6.66
N ASN A 380 -4.43 -9.40 -7.62
CA ASN A 380 -5.00 -10.71 -7.28
C ASN A 380 -3.98 -11.69 -6.67
N ARG A 381 -2.72 -11.25 -6.52
CA ARG A 381 -1.61 -12.05 -6.01
C ARG A 381 -1.85 -12.67 -4.63
N ALA A 382 -2.64 -12.02 -3.77
CA ALA A 382 -3.05 -12.61 -2.50
C ALA A 382 -3.84 -13.92 -2.68
N ARG A 383 -4.79 -13.95 -3.63
CA ARG A 383 -5.57 -15.14 -3.98
C ARG A 383 -4.66 -16.24 -4.54
N GLU A 384 -3.84 -15.90 -5.54
CA GLU A 384 -2.90 -16.83 -6.18
C GLU A 384 -1.96 -17.51 -5.17
N LEU A 385 -1.44 -16.74 -4.20
CA LEU A 385 -0.58 -17.27 -3.14
C LEU A 385 -1.33 -18.23 -2.22
N LEU A 386 -2.57 -17.90 -1.83
CA LEU A 386 -3.42 -18.78 -1.04
C LEU A 386 -3.78 -20.08 -1.81
N ASP A 387 -4.01 -20.00 -3.13
CA ASP A 387 -4.24 -21.17 -3.99
C ASP A 387 -2.99 -22.05 -4.11
N GLN A 388 -1.81 -21.46 -4.05
CA GLN A 388 -0.51 -22.15 -3.97
C GLN A 388 -0.19 -22.70 -2.56
N GLY A 389 -1.16 -22.66 -1.63
CA GLY A 389 -1.00 -23.12 -0.24
C GLY A 389 -0.04 -22.26 0.58
N LYS A 390 0.23 -21.01 0.17
CA LYS A 390 1.07 -20.07 0.92
C LYS A 390 0.25 -19.32 1.97
N THR A 391 0.93 -18.77 2.97
CA THR A 391 0.31 -17.92 3.99
C THR A 391 0.51 -16.45 3.64
N VAL A 392 -0.54 -15.78 3.18
CA VAL A 392 -0.56 -14.31 3.06
C VAL A 392 -0.97 -13.74 4.41
N LEU A 393 -0.03 -13.09 5.09
CA LEU A 393 -0.25 -12.60 6.46
C LEU A 393 -0.84 -11.20 6.49
N PHE A 394 -0.34 -10.29 5.65
CA PHE A 394 -0.75 -8.88 5.64
C PHE A 394 -0.59 -8.28 4.25
N ALA A 395 -1.53 -7.42 3.85
CA ALA A 395 -1.38 -6.57 2.67
C ALA A 395 -1.80 -5.13 2.98
N PHE A 396 -1.14 -4.11 2.39
CA PHE A 396 -1.58 -2.73 2.56
C PHE A 396 -1.38 -1.79 1.36
N GLU A 397 -2.16 -0.71 1.35
CA GLU A 397 -2.05 0.43 0.46
C GLU A 397 -1.82 1.70 1.29
N GLU A 398 -0.93 2.58 0.84
CA GLU A 398 -0.60 3.85 1.53
C GLU A 398 -1.80 4.78 1.75
N ALA A 399 -2.84 4.67 0.92
CA ALA A 399 -4.15 5.31 1.05
C ALA A 399 -5.02 4.67 2.17
N ILE A 400 -4.40 4.37 3.32
CA ILE A 400 -5.04 3.87 4.55
C ILE A 400 -5.87 2.58 4.31
N GLY A 401 -5.37 1.70 3.44
CA GLY A 401 -6.00 0.43 3.09
C GLY A 401 -5.25 -0.76 3.69
N TYR A 402 -5.90 -1.58 4.51
CA TYR A 402 -5.25 -2.71 5.18
C TYR A 402 -6.05 -4.00 5.03
N MET A 403 -5.38 -5.09 4.67
CA MET A 403 -5.94 -6.44 4.60
C MET A 403 -5.27 -7.27 5.71
N CYS A 404 -5.91 -7.33 6.87
CA CYS A 404 -5.36 -7.96 8.08
C CYS A 404 -5.87 -9.40 8.32
N SER A 405 -6.66 -9.95 7.40
CA SER A 405 -7.10 -11.35 7.43
C SER A 405 -7.22 -11.89 6.01
N PRO A 406 -6.76 -13.13 5.72
CA PRO A 406 -6.98 -13.77 4.42
C PRO A 406 -8.44 -14.18 4.19
N SER A 407 -9.33 -13.98 5.18
CA SER A 407 -10.79 -14.19 5.04
C SER A 407 -11.47 -13.11 4.19
N VAL A 408 -10.79 -11.99 3.93
CA VAL A 408 -11.27 -10.86 3.14
C VAL A 408 -10.14 -10.44 2.19
N LEU A 409 -10.36 -10.51 0.88
CA LEU A 409 -9.35 -10.14 -0.13
C LEU A 409 -9.52 -8.71 -0.66
N ASP A 410 -9.87 -7.80 0.26
CA ASP A 410 -9.89 -6.35 0.07
C ASP A 410 -9.58 -5.65 1.41
N LYS A 411 -9.52 -4.32 1.39
CA LYS A 411 -9.29 -3.45 2.53
C LYS A 411 -10.41 -3.58 3.57
N ASP A 412 -10.01 -3.79 4.81
CA ASP A 412 -10.89 -4.02 5.94
C ASP A 412 -10.45 -3.17 7.15
N GLY A 413 -11.04 -1.97 7.23
CA GLY A 413 -10.86 -1.07 8.37
C GLY A 413 -11.44 -1.61 9.69
N VAL A 414 -12.38 -2.57 9.64
CA VAL A 414 -13.06 -3.11 10.83
C VAL A 414 -12.12 -4.07 11.57
N SER A 415 -11.51 -5.03 10.87
CA SER A 415 -10.49 -5.89 11.49
C SER A 415 -9.21 -5.12 11.83
N ALA A 416 -8.78 -4.18 10.97
CA ALA A 416 -7.63 -3.34 11.25
C ALA A 416 -7.79 -2.52 12.54
N ALA A 417 -8.98 -1.98 12.84
CA ALA A 417 -9.25 -1.23 14.06
C ALA A 417 -9.09 -2.09 15.34
N ALA A 418 -9.63 -3.32 15.34
CA ALA A 418 -9.48 -4.22 16.50
C ALA A 418 -8.04 -4.72 16.67
N ILE A 419 -7.33 -5.02 15.58
CA ILE A 419 -5.92 -5.43 15.61
C ILE A 419 -5.03 -4.27 16.08
N ALA A 420 -5.32 -3.04 15.68
CA ALA A 420 -4.67 -1.84 16.22
C ALA A 420 -4.96 -1.64 17.71
N GLY A 421 -6.20 -1.86 18.15
CA GLY A 421 -6.57 -1.78 19.58
C GLY A 421 -5.84 -2.81 20.46
N GLU A 422 -5.64 -4.03 19.95
CA GLU A 422 -4.82 -5.05 20.60
C GLU A 422 -3.33 -4.65 20.63
N MET A 423 -2.77 -4.18 19.49
CA MET A 423 -1.38 -3.69 19.41
C MET A 423 -1.12 -2.53 20.40
N ILE A 424 -2.00 -1.53 20.45
CA ILE A 424 -1.86 -0.38 21.36
C ILE A 424 -1.93 -0.85 22.81
N SER A 425 -2.88 -1.74 23.14
CA SER A 425 -2.99 -2.33 24.48
C SER A 425 -1.71 -3.08 24.85
N TYR A 426 -1.13 -3.87 23.94
CA TYR A 426 0.14 -4.55 24.14
C TYR A 426 1.28 -3.56 24.40
N LEU A 427 1.41 -2.51 23.58
CA LEU A 427 2.48 -1.50 23.72
C LEU A 427 2.37 -0.71 25.02
N ALA A 428 1.17 -0.47 25.54
CA ALA A 428 0.96 0.13 26.85
C ALA A 428 1.57 -0.72 27.99
N THR A 429 1.54 -2.06 27.89
CA THR A 429 2.24 -2.95 28.86
C THR A 429 3.77 -2.89 28.77
N LYS A 430 4.31 -2.25 27.72
CA LYS A 430 5.74 -1.98 27.51
C LYS A 430 6.09 -0.51 27.76
N SER A 431 5.13 0.30 28.23
CA SER A 431 5.26 1.75 28.40
C SER A 431 5.75 2.47 27.12
N SER A 432 5.36 1.96 25.95
CA SER A 432 5.81 2.45 24.64
C SER A 432 4.65 3.02 23.84
N SER A 433 4.88 4.12 23.12
CA SER A 433 3.91 4.74 22.21
C SER A 433 4.04 4.19 20.79
N LEU A 434 3.00 4.41 19.95
CA LEU A 434 3.07 4.11 18.52
C LEU A 434 4.22 4.85 17.82
N SER A 435 4.52 6.09 18.23
CA SER A 435 5.67 6.84 17.69
C SER A 435 7.00 6.22 18.09
N GLN A 436 7.14 5.77 19.33
CA GLN A 436 8.36 5.08 19.80
C GLN A 436 8.52 3.71 19.12
N GLN A 437 7.44 2.94 18.97
CA GLN A 437 7.47 1.66 18.27
C GLN A 437 7.77 1.81 16.78
N LEU A 438 7.26 2.86 16.12
CA LEU A 438 7.62 3.19 14.74
C LEU A 438 9.10 3.56 14.60
N THR A 439 9.64 4.37 15.52
CA THR A 439 11.08 4.65 15.56
C THR A 439 11.89 3.37 15.73
N ALA A 440 11.50 2.47 16.65
CA ALA A 440 12.17 1.19 16.86
C ALA A 440 12.11 0.29 15.61
N ILE A 441 11.00 0.30 14.85
CA ILE A 441 10.90 -0.38 13.55
C ILE A 441 11.90 0.23 12.55
N TYR A 442 12.00 1.56 12.47
CA TYR A 442 12.95 2.18 11.53
C TYR A 442 14.42 2.01 11.94
N GLU A 443 14.74 2.02 13.23
CA GLU A 443 16.06 1.64 13.74
C GLU A 443 16.39 0.17 13.42
N GLU A 444 15.38 -0.71 13.47
CA GLU A 444 15.54 -2.14 13.28
C GLU A 444 15.68 -2.58 11.80
N TYR A 445 14.90 -1.99 10.90
CA TYR A 445 14.76 -2.40 9.49
C TYR A 445 15.21 -1.35 8.46
N GLY A 446 15.37 -0.09 8.87
CA GLY A 446 15.71 1.05 8.01
C GLY A 446 14.62 2.12 8.02
N TYR A 447 15.01 3.37 7.71
CA TYR A 447 14.08 4.50 7.67
C TYR A 447 13.40 4.59 6.31
N HIS A 448 12.06 4.68 6.34
CA HIS A 448 11.22 4.84 5.16
C HIS A 448 10.41 6.12 5.31
N ILE A 449 10.91 7.21 4.74
CA ILE A 449 10.26 8.53 4.81
C ILE A 449 9.53 8.78 3.48
N SER A 450 8.25 9.15 3.51
CA SER A 450 7.46 9.38 2.29
C SER A 450 6.76 10.75 2.24
N LYS A 451 6.64 11.33 1.04
CA LYS A 451 5.96 12.61 0.78
C LYS A 451 5.11 12.51 -0.50
N ASN A 452 3.83 12.24 -0.32
CA ASN A 452 2.88 11.97 -1.40
C ASN A 452 1.97 13.20 -1.61
N SER A 453 1.68 13.55 -2.86
CA SER A 453 0.74 14.64 -3.18
C SER A 453 0.21 14.51 -4.61
N TYR A 454 -0.54 15.52 -5.07
CA TYR A 454 -1.10 15.56 -6.41
C TYR A 454 -1.26 16.99 -6.94
N PHE A 455 -1.34 17.09 -8.26
CA PHE A 455 -1.88 18.24 -8.97
C PHE A 455 -3.24 17.90 -9.57
N ILE A 456 -4.11 18.90 -9.72
CA ILE A 456 -5.35 18.79 -10.47
C ILE A 456 -5.07 19.22 -11.92
N CYS A 457 -5.47 18.38 -12.87
CA CYS A 457 -5.35 18.62 -14.30
C CYS A 457 -6.62 18.11 -14.99
N HIS A 458 -7.43 19.02 -15.52
CA HIS A 458 -8.65 18.70 -16.27
C HIS A 458 -8.39 18.37 -17.75
N ASP A 459 -7.19 18.66 -18.23
CA ASP A 459 -6.79 18.49 -19.63
C ASP A 459 -6.04 17.16 -19.82
N GLN A 460 -6.66 16.24 -20.56
CA GLN A 460 -6.09 14.92 -20.83
C GLN A 460 -4.92 14.98 -21.83
N ASP A 461 -4.88 15.97 -22.72
CA ASP A 461 -3.83 16.12 -23.71
C ASP A 461 -2.56 16.72 -23.08
N VAL A 462 -2.70 17.67 -22.16
CA VAL A 462 -1.61 18.12 -21.26
C VAL A 462 -1.04 16.94 -20.47
N THR A 463 -1.93 16.13 -19.87
CA THR A 463 -1.52 14.97 -19.08
C THR A 463 -0.79 13.93 -19.95
N ARG A 464 -1.31 13.62 -21.15
CA ARG A 464 -0.66 12.72 -22.12
C ARG A 464 0.72 13.25 -22.51
N SER A 465 0.81 14.52 -22.88
CA SER A 465 2.04 15.20 -23.31
C SER A 465 3.13 15.20 -22.23
N LEU A 466 2.74 15.39 -20.97
CA LEU A 466 3.66 15.32 -19.82
C LEU A 466 4.30 13.92 -19.71
N PHE A 467 3.48 12.86 -19.73
CA PHE A 467 3.99 11.49 -19.67
C PHE A 467 4.79 11.11 -20.94
N GLU A 468 4.38 11.56 -22.12
CA GLU A 468 5.12 11.32 -23.37
C GLU A 468 6.47 12.03 -23.39
N ARG A 469 6.57 13.27 -22.89
CA ARG A 469 7.84 13.98 -22.71
C ARG A 469 8.82 13.24 -21.79
N LEU A 470 8.31 12.57 -20.75
CA LEU A 470 9.14 11.78 -19.84
C LEU A 470 9.55 10.40 -20.39
N ARG A 471 8.79 9.85 -21.35
CA ARG A 471 9.15 8.60 -22.07
C ARG A 471 10.00 8.84 -23.33
N ASN A 472 9.96 10.05 -23.88
CA ASN A 472 10.66 10.46 -25.10
C ASN A 472 11.57 11.66 -24.82
N TYR A 473 12.42 11.53 -23.81
CA TYR A 473 13.21 12.61 -23.25
C TYR A 473 14.26 13.11 -24.26
N SER A 474 14.43 14.44 -24.31
CA SER A 474 15.27 15.12 -25.31
C SER A 474 14.94 14.79 -26.78
N GLY A 475 13.69 14.40 -27.07
CA GLY A 475 13.22 14.10 -28.43
C GLY A 475 13.66 12.74 -28.98
N GLN A 476 14.41 11.95 -28.21
CA GLN A 476 14.69 10.56 -28.53
C GLN A 476 13.49 9.69 -28.11
N LYS A 477 13.24 8.58 -28.80
CA LYS A 477 12.11 7.69 -28.49
C LYS A 477 12.51 6.69 -27.41
N ASP A 478 11.60 6.42 -26.46
CA ASP A 478 11.81 5.47 -25.35
C ASP A 478 13.04 5.79 -24.47
N SER A 479 13.52 7.04 -24.51
CA SER A 479 14.55 7.60 -23.62
C SER A 479 13.90 8.24 -22.39
N TYR A 480 14.39 7.91 -21.20
CA TYR A 480 13.95 8.51 -19.95
C TYR A 480 15.02 9.47 -19.40
N PRO A 481 14.65 10.45 -18.56
CA PRO A 481 15.63 11.29 -17.86
C PRO A 481 16.65 10.46 -17.08
N THR A 482 17.93 10.82 -17.19
CA THR A 482 19.04 10.23 -16.39
C THR A 482 19.32 11.03 -15.11
N LYS A 483 18.75 12.24 -14.99
CA LYS A 483 18.82 13.11 -13.81
C LYS A 483 17.50 13.86 -13.61
N CYS A 484 17.29 14.35 -12.39
CA CYS A 484 16.23 15.28 -12.01
C CYS A 484 16.84 16.32 -11.06
N GLY A 485 17.05 17.55 -11.52
CA GLY A 485 17.91 18.51 -10.81
C GLY A 485 19.30 17.92 -10.53
N CYS A 486 19.74 17.96 -9.26
CA CYS A 486 21.00 17.35 -8.82
C CYS A 486 20.93 15.81 -8.64
N PHE A 487 19.74 15.21 -8.60
CA PHE A 487 19.56 13.79 -8.31
C PHE A 487 19.79 12.93 -9.56
N SER A 488 20.66 11.92 -9.44
CA SER A 488 20.93 10.98 -10.53
C SER A 488 19.99 9.79 -10.48
N ILE A 489 19.45 9.40 -11.63
CA ILE A 489 18.49 8.30 -11.77
C ILE A 489 19.26 7.01 -12.07
N SER A 490 18.97 5.96 -11.30
CA SER A 490 19.63 4.67 -11.37
C SER A 490 18.79 3.60 -12.07
N ALA A 491 17.46 3.73 -12.05
CA ALA A 491 16.54 2.86 -12.78
C ALA A 491 15.22 3.57 -13.07
N VAL A 492 14.55 3.16 -14.16
CA VAL A 492 13.20 3.60 -14.51
C VAL A 492 12.33 2.39 -14.82
N LEU A 493 11.13 2.34 -14.25
CA LEU A 493 10.17 1.25 -14.37
C LEU A 493 8.80 1.80 -14.77
N PRO A 494 8.42 1.74 -16.07
CA PRO A 494 7.04 1.91 -16.49
C PRO A 494 6.25 0.63 -16.17
N THR A 495 5.08 0.75 -15.55
CA THR A 495 4.20 -0.42 -15.26
C THR A 495 3.61 -0.99 -16.56
N SER A 496 3.33 -0.11 -17.53
CA SER A 496 3.03 -0.44 -18.92
C SER A 496 3.39 0.76 -19.79
N ARG A 497 3.68 0.53 -21.08
CA ARG A 497 3.90 1.59 -22.07
C ARG A 497 2.65 2.46 -22.28
N SER A 498 1.46 1.86 -22.17
CA SER A 498 0.17 2.56 -22.33
C SER A 498 -0.34 3.20 -21.02
N SER A 499 0.04 2.68 -19.86
CA SER A 499 -0.36 3.27 -18.57
C SER A 499 0.39 4.57 -18.32
N GLN A 500 -0.33 5.62 -17.93
CA GLN A 500 0.26 6.86 -17.42
C GLN A 500 0.73 6.66 -15.97
N MET A 501 1.78 5.84 -15.83
CA MET A 501 2.47 5.52 -14.58
C MET A 501 3.95 5.24 -14.85
N ILE A 502 4.84 5.99 -14.20
CA ILE A 502 6.30 5.87 -14.33
C ILE A 502 6.91 5.91 -12.92
N THR A 503 7.78 4.95 -12.60
CA THR A 503 8.57 4.94 -11.37
C THR A 503 10.05 5.22 -11.67
N PHE A 504 10.61 6.24 -11.03
CA PHE A 504 12.03 6.58 -11.04
C PHE A 504 12.68 6.11 -9.74
N THR A 505 13.86 5.49 -9.82
CA THR A 505 14.71 5.18 -8.66
C THR A 505 15.98 6.01 -8.75
N PHE A 506 16.36 6.65 -7.66
CA PHE A 506 17.48 7.59 -7.57
C PHE A 506 18.68 6.95 -6.86
N SER A 507 19.88 7.46 -7.11
CA SER A 507 21.13 6.91 -6.58
C SER A 507 21.28 7.01 -5.06
N ASN A 508 20.53 7.91 -4.41
CA ASN A 508 20.48 8.09 -2.96
C ASN A 508 19.47 7.17 -2.25
N GLY A 509 18.80 6.26 -2.97
CA GLY A 509 17.74 5.42 -2.41
C GLY A 509 16.35 6.07 -2.42
N GLY A 510 16.23 7.28 -2.99
CA GLY A 510 14.94 7.89 -3.30
C GLY A 510 14.21 7.10 -4.40
N VAL A 511 12.88 7.05 -4.31
CA VAL A 511 12.00 6.48 -5.33
C VAL A 511 10.81 7.41 -5.52
N ALA A 512 10.47 7.73 -6.76
CA ALA A 512 9.32 8.55 -7.10
C ALA A 512 8.45 7.90 -8.17
N THR A 513 7.16 7.74 -7.88
CA THR A 513 6.18 7.20 -8.82
C THR A 513 5.16 8.27 -9.18
N MET A 514 5.13 8.66 -10.45
CA MET A 514 4.12 9.57 -11.01
C MET A 514 3.03 8.74 -11.67
N ARG A 515 1.75 9.03 -11.41
CA ARG A 515 0.61 8.36 -12.07
C ARG A 515 -0.63 9.24 -12.19
N THR A 516 -1.51 8.94 -13.13
CA THR A 516 -2.88 9.49 -13.11
C THR A 516 -3.78 8.80 -12.08
N SER A 517 -4.79 9.53 -11.64
CA SER A 517 -5.98 8.97 -11.01
C SER A 517 -6.95 8.49 -12.10
N GLY A 518 -7.60 7.34 -11.89
CA GLY A 518 -8.60 6.81 -12.83
C GLY A 518 -10.01 7.35 -12.59
N THR A 519 -10.26 8.00 -11.46
CA THR A 519 -11.59 8.46 -11.02
C THR A 519 -11.65 9.96 -10.73
N GLU A 520 -10.55 10.68 -10.92
CA GLU A 520 -10.44 12.11 -10.62
C GLU A 520 -9.49 12.78 -11.63
N PRO A 521 -9.67 14.07 -11.96
CA PRO A 521 -8.76 14.83 -12.83
C PRO A 521 -7.47 15.19 -12.08
N LYS A 522 -6.69 14.19 -11.64
CA LYS A 522 -5.50 14.35 -10.80
C LYS A 522 -4.30 13.59 -11.34
N ILE A 523 -3.14 14.23 -11.32
CA ILE A 523 -1.83 13.60 -11.50
C ILE A 523 -1.18 13.51 -10.13
N LYS A 524 -1.02 12.29 -9.61
CA LYS A 524 -0.47 11.99 -8.28
C LYS A 524 1.03 11.69 -8.37
N TYR A 525 1.78 12.07 -7.35
CA TYR A 525 3.13 11.56 -7.10
C TYR A 525 3.26 10.93 -5.73
N TYR A 526 4.06 9.88 -5.68
CA TYR A 526 4.39 9.12 -4.49
C TYR A 526 5.90 9.08 -4.37
N THR A 527 6.47 9.70 -3.33
CA THR A 527 7.93 9.66 -3.11
C THR A 527 8.28 9.00 -1.80
N GLU A 528 9.36 8.23 -1.80
CA GLU A 528 9.90 7.55 -0.63
C GLU A 528 11.43 7.60 -0.67
N LEU A 529 12.06 8.04 0.42
CA LEU A 529 13.48 7.87 0.67
C LEU A 529 13.68 6.66 1.59
N CYS A 530 14.41 5.65 1.11
CA CYS A 530 14.74 4.44 1.87
C CYS A 530 16.20 4.50 2.34
N ALA A 531 16.43 4.65 3.64
CA ALA A 531 17.76 4.65 4.24
C ALA A 531 18.00 3.40 5.09
N ALA A 532 19.19 2.81 4.99
CA ALA A 532 19.56 1.60 5.73
C ALA A 532 19.60 1.83 7.26
N PRO A 533 19.43 0.77 8.09
CA PRO A 533 19.63 0.84 9.54
C PRO A 533 20.92 1.58 9.94
N GLY A 534 20.84 2.39 10.99
CA GLY A 534 21.94 3.25 11.46
C GLY A 534 21.92 4.68 10.92
N ASN A 535 21.20 4.96 9.82
CA ASN A 535 21.03 6.33 9.30
C ASN A 535 19.91 7.09 10.04
N SER A 536 20.08 7.32 11.34
CA SER A 536 19.01 7.81 12.25
C SER A 536 18.72 9.32 12.19
N ASN A 537 19.41 10.10 11.34
CA ASN A 537 19.15 11.53 11.22
C ASN A 537 17.91 11.81 10.35
N VAL A 538 16.72 11.60 10.95
CA VAL A 538 15.42 11.81 10.30
C VAL A 538 15.25 13.24 9.75
N THR A 539 15.83 14.25 10.40
CA THR A 539 15.78 15.64 9.91
C THR A 539 16.51 15.80 8.59
N HIS A 540 17.69 15.19 8.46
CA HIS A 540 18.44 15.18 7.20
C HIS A 540 17.71 14.40 6.11
N LEU A 541 17.22 13.19 6.41
CA LEU A 541 16.45 12.36 5.46
C LEU A 541 15.17 13.06 4.97
N LYS A 542 14.46 13.78 5.85
CA LYS A 542 13.30 14.60 5.45
C LYS A 542 13.70 15.72 4.50
N LYS A 543 14.76 16.47 4.82
CA LYS A 543 15.26 17.55 3.94
C LYS A 543 15.68 17.01 2.57
N GLU A 544 16.38 15.87 2.53
CA GLU A 544 16.79 15.25 1.27
C GLU A 544 15.59 14.78 0.42
N LEU A 545 14.54 14.25 1.06
CA LEU A 545 13.29 13.93 0.37
C LEU A 545 12.53 15.18 -0.09
N ASP A 546 12.53 16.25 0.70
CA ASP A 546 11.95 17.53 0.33
C ASP A 546 12.65 18.11 -0.90
N ASP A 547 13.99 18.16 -0.89
CA ASP A 547 14.82 18.59 -2.04
C ASP A 547 14.54 17.75 -3.30
N LEU A 548 14.36 16.43 -3.15
CA LEU A 548 14.02 15.53 -4.25
C LEU A 548 12.61 15.79 -4.80
N VAL A 549 11.62 16.02 -3.92
CA VAL A 549 10.25 16.36 -4.32
C VAL A 549 10.21 17.69 -5.07
N ASP A 550 10.94 18.68 -4.59
CA ASP A 550 11.01 20.00 -5.23
C ASP A 550 11.64 19.88 -6.62
N ALA A 551 12.74 19.11 -6.76
CA ALA A 551 13.34 18.81 -8.06
C ALA A 551 12.36 18.11 -9.03
N ILE A 552 11.56 17.14 -8.55
CA ILE A 552 10.54 16.44 -9.35
C ILE A 552 9.40 17.39 -9.76
N VAL A 553 8.94 18.26 -8.86
CA VAL A 553 7.90 19.24 -9.16
C VAL A 553 8.39 20.22 -10.23
N GLU A 554 9.58 20.79 -10.07
CA GLU A 554 10.18 21.72 -11.02
C GLU A 554 10.44 21.07 -12.38
N ASN A 555 11.19 19.96 -12.41
CA ASN A 555 11.78 19.42 -13.65
C ASN A 555 10.86 18.42 -14.37
N PHE A 556 10.00 17.69 -13.64
CA PHE A 556 9.13 16.67 -14.25
C PHE A 556 7.69 17.16 -14.40
N PHE A 557 7.11 17.75 -13.36
CA PHE A 557 5.74 18.27 -13.44
C PHE A 557 5.65 19.62 -14.17
N GLU A 558 6.65 20.50 -14.06
CA GLU A 558 6.66 21.85 -14.65
C GLU A 558 5.30 22.58 -14.48
N PRO A 559 4.79 22.76 -13.25
CA PRO A 559 3.38 23.04 -13.01
C PRO A 559 2.87 24.33 -13.66
N GLU A 560 3.68 25.40 -13.71
CA GLU A 560 3.30 26.66 -14.36
C GLU A 560 3.11 26.49 -15.88
N LYS A 561 4.09 25.86 -16.54
CA LYS A 561 4.09 25.57 -17.98
C LYS A 561 2.94 24.64 -18.37
N ASN A 562 2.66 23.64 -17.55
CA ASN A 562 1.58 22.67 -17.77
C ASN A 562 0.23 23.09 -17.15
N LYS A 563 0.12 24.31 -16.61
CA LYS A 563 -1.10 24.88 -15.98
C LYS A 563 -1.73 23.95 -14.92
N LEU A 564 -0.87 23.23 -14.18
CA LEU A 564 -1.28 22.28 -13.16
C LEU A 564 -1.72 23.04 -11.90
N GLN A 565 -2.94 22.77 -11.42
CA GLN A 565 -3.44 23.39 -10.19
C GLN A 565 -2.89 22.61 -8.98
N PRO A 566 -2.35 23.29 -7.95
CA PRO A 566 -1.87 22.63 -6.74
C PRO A 566 -3.01 21.98 -5.96
N LYS A 567 -2.70 20.99 -5.10
CA LYS A 567 -3.64 20.54 -4.06
C LYS A 567 -4.07 21.78 -3.24
N PRO A 568 -5.37 22.04 -3.05
CA PRO A 568 -5.82 23.10 -2.16
C PRO A 568 -5.24 22.88 -0.76
N GLU A 569 -4.49 23.85 -0.25
CA GLU A 569 -4.00 23.77 1.12
C GLU A 569 -5.19 23.81 2.08
N HIS A 570 -5.22 22.88 3.05
CA HIS A 570 -5.97 23.12 4.27
C HIS A 570 -5.26 24.27 4.98
N THR A 571 -5.89 25.44 5.01
CA THR A 571 -5.36 26.61 5.69
C THR A 571 -5.00 26.23 7.12
N ARG A 572 -3.69 26.12 7.43
CA ARG A 572 -3.25 26.07 8.82
C ARG A 572 -3.83 27.28 9.50
N LEU A 573 -4.65 27.09 10.53
CA LEU A 573 -5.02 28.16 11.45
C LEU A 573 -3.71 28.74 11.99
N ALA A 574 -3.33 29.90 11.46
CA ALA A 574 -1.98 30.40 11.59
C ALA A 574 -1.74 30.83 13.03
N LYS A 575 -0.81 30.11 13.68
CA LYS A 575 -0.08 30.48 14.90
C LYS A 575 -0.63 31.68 15.67
N TYR A 576 -1.23 31.40 16.82
CA TYR A 576 -1.03 32.28 17.97
C TYR A 576 0.48 32.32 18.27
N ASP A 577 1.15 33.38 17.81
CA ASP A 577 2.51 33.69 18.24
C ASP A 577 2.59 35.16 18.71
N SER A 578 3.43 35.36 19.70
CA SER A 578 3.52 36.54 20.52
C SER A 578 4.30 37.67 19.86
N LYS A 579 3.62 38.81 19.61
CA LYS A 579 4.13 40.20 19.81
C LYS A 579 3.25 41.24 19.10
N SER A 580 2.43 41.93 19.88
CA SER A 580 2.26 43.40 19.76
C SER A 580 1.52 43.94 20.98
N ARG A 581 2.02 45.05 21.55
CA ARG A 581 1.34 45.74 22.65
C ARG A 581 0.33 46.73 22.08
N GLY A 582 -0.92 46.61 22.53
CA GLY A 582 -1.85 47.74 22.65
C GLY A 582 -2.45 48.31 21.37
N ARG A 583 -3.71 47.95 21.11
CA ARG A 583 -4.85 48.89 21.08
C ARG A 583 -6.16 48.12 21.15
N GLN A 584 -7.16 48.75 21.75
CA GLN A 584 -8.50 48.22 21.98
C GLN A 584 -9.47 48.90 20.99
N LEU A 585 -10.50 48.18 20.55
CA LEU A 585 -11.77 48.59 19.88
C LEU A 585 -12.09 47.79 18.59
N PRO A 586 -13.38 47.64 18.22
CA PRO A 586 -13.90 46.34 17.78
C PRO A 586 -14.50 46.32 16.36
N LEU A 587 -14.65 45.12 15.78
CA LEU A 587 -15.60 44.86 14.71
C LEU A 587 -16.24 43.47 14.87
N THR A 588 -17.58 43.43 14.84
CA THR A 588 -18.44 42.24 14.75
C THR A 588 -18.58 41.75 13.30
N PRO A 589 -18.57 40.43 13.04
CA PRO A 589 -19.18 39.85 11.84
C PRO A 589 -20.71 39.66 12.04
N PRO A 590 -21.51 39.58 10.96
CA PRO A 590 -22.96 39.40 11.04
C PRO A 590 -23.37 37.97 11.44
N ALA A 591 -24.55 37.86 12.04
CA ALA A 591 -25.07 36.61 12.61
C ALA A 591 -25.79 35.72 11.59
N MET A 592 -25.81 34.41 11.89
CA MET A 592 -27.01 33.58 11.70
C MET A 592 -27.19 32.69 12.94
N GLU A 593 -28.45 32.36 13.24
CA GLU A 593 -28.89 31.99 14.59
C GLU A 593 -28.87 30.47 14.83
N GLY A 594 -28.54 30.07 16.08
CA GLY A 594 -28.61 28.70 16.57
C GLY A 594 -28.78 28.70 18.09
N LEU A 595 -29.74 27.93 18.60
CA LEU A 595 -30.27 28.05 19.96
C LEU A 595 -29.26 27.78 21.10
N TYR A 596 -29.36 28.60 22.15
CA TYR A 596 -28.62 28.47 23.41
C TYR A 596 -29.39 27.66 24.46
N PHE A 597 -28.66 26.92 25.31
CA PHE A 597 -29.09 26.58 26.67
C PHE A 597 -28.02 27.02 27.67
N GLU A 598 -28.37 27.95 28.58
CA GLU A 598 -27.50 28.38 29.68
C GLU A 598 -27.55 27.41 30.86
N VAL A 599 -26.39 27.14 31.48
CA VAL A 599 -26.32 26.67 32.88
C VAL A 599 -25.27 27.52 33.62
N LYS A 600 -25.70 28.16 34.72
CA LYS A 600 -24.93 29.17 35.46
C LYS A 600 -23.76 28.57 36.28
N PRO A 601 -22.62 29.27 36.41
CA PRO A 601 -21.62 28.95 37.42
C PRO A 601 -22.08 29.41 38.82
N ARG A 602 -21.75 28.64 39.87
CA ARG A 602 -21.87 29.07 41.28
C ARG A 602 -20.51 29.48 41.84
N ARG A 603 -20.55 30.43 42.78
CA ARG A 603 -19.41 31.21 43.31
C ARG A 603 -18.77 30.58 44.55
N ASP A 604 -17.51 30.97 44.80
CA ASP A 604 -16.74 30.71 46.03
C ASP A 604 -17.07 31.65 47.22
N GLY A 605 -16.65 31.21 48.41
CA GLY A 605 -16.25 32.06 49.56
C GLY A 605 -16.91 31.72 50.91
N PRO A 606 -16.33 32.11 52.09
CA PRO A 606 -14.99 32.65 52.38
C PRO A 606 -14.23 31.86 53.50
N SER A 607 -13.37 32.50 54.33
CA SER A 607 -12.08 31.92 54.80
C SER A 607 -11.63 32.08 56.27
N ARG A 608 -10.79 31.12 56.77
CA ARG A 608 -9.78 31.17 57.88
C ARG A 608 -10.28 31.37 59.35
N PRO A 609 -9.44 31.24 60.43
CA PRO A 609 -8.01 30.86 60.57
C PRO A 609 -7.68 29.72 61.61
N GLY A 610 -6.40 29.33 61.79
CA GLY A 610 -5.93 28.49 62.93
C GLY A 610 -4.49 27.95 62.75
N SER A 611 -3.75 27.67 63.83
CA SER A 611 -2.26 27.50 63.82
C SER A 611 -1.69 26.34 64.66
N ALA A 612 -0.46 25.93 64.30
CA ALA A 612 0.62 25.35 65.15
C ALA A 612 0.82 23.81 65.33
N GLU A 613 2.11 23.44 65.26
CA GLU A 613 2.88 22.36 65.93
C GLU A 613 2.74 20.82 65.64
N LYS A 614 3.86 20.26 65.12
CA LYS A 614 4.65 19.01 65.44
C LYS A 614 4.11 17.95 66.46
N PRO A 615 4.69 16.71 66.52
CA PRO A 615 5.15 15.79 65.46
C PRO A 615 4.83 14.28 65.77
N LEU A 616 5.51 13.33 65.09
CA LEU A 616 5.52 11.85 65.22
C LEU A 616 5.47 11.23 66.65
N PRO A 617 5.05 9.95 66.76
CA PRO A 617 6.01 8.93 67.20
C PRO A 617 6.01 7.57 66.44
N ASN A 618 7.10 6.82 66.61
CA ASN A 618 7.32 5.42 66.18
C ASN A 618 7.13 4.42 67.36
N ILE A 619 7.29 3.11 67.08
CA ILE A 619 7.93 2.04 67.92
C ILE A 619 7.04 0.80 68.30
N THR A 620 7.32 -0.33 67.61
CA THR A 620 7.33 -1.80 67.99
C THR A 620 6.30 -2.41 68.98
N LEU A 621 5.82 -3.66 68.83
CA LEU A 621 6.57 -4.92 69.12
C LEU A 621 5.88 -6.25 68.66
N ASN A 622 6.68 -7.15 68.06
CA ASN A 622 6.84 -8.62 68.23
C ASN A 622 5.73 -9.72 68.22
N HIS A 623 6.23 -10.93 67.86
CA HIS A 623 5.72 -12.31 68.05
C HIS A 623 4.62 -12.78 67.06
N ARG A 624 4.63 -13.99 66.47
CA ARG A 624 5.41 -15.28 66.56
C ARG A 624 5.33 -15.98 65.17
N SER A 625 6.05 -17.04 64.75
CA SER A 625 7.04 -17.99 65.34
C SER A 625 8.17 -18.37 64.32
N ARG A 626 8.33 -19.66 63.92
CA ARG A 626 9.41 -20.33 63.13
C ARG A 626 8.91 -21.77 62.71
N PRO A 627 9.69 -22.73 62.13
CA PRO A 627 10.39 -22.77 60.82
C PRO A 627 10.41 -24.19 60.12
N CYS A 628 11.21 -24.34 59.03
CA CYS A 628 11.78 -25.60 58.45
C CYS A 628 10.81 -26.61 57.77
N SER A 629 11.18 -27.48 56.81
CA SER A 629 12.48 -28.01 56.29
C SER A 629 12.25 -28.69 54.90
N SER A 630 13.21 -29.10 54.05
CA SER A 630 14.65 -28.79 53.82
C SER A 630 15.24 -29.64 52.65
N LEU A 631 16.22 -29.10 51.88
CA LEU A 631 17.32 -29.83 51.16
C LEU A 631 16.95 -30.74 49.95
N SER A 632 17.80 -31.04 48.95
CA SER A 632 19.22 -30.68 48.65
C SER A 632 19.66 -30.97 47.19
N HIS A 633 20.63 -30.18 46.70
CA HIS A 633 21.77 -30.45 45.78
C HIS A 633 21.82 -31.66 44.81
N ILE A 634 22.26 -31.38 43.56
CA ILE A 634 23.44 -32.02 42.93
C ILE A 634 24.27 -30.95 42.18
N THR A 635 25.60 -31.07 42.22
CA THR A 635 26.60 -30.31 41.43
C THR A 635 27.56 -31.26 40.75
N SER A 636 28.08 -30.93 39.56
CA SER A 636 29.37 -31.44 39.06
C SER A 636 29.95 -30.54 37.97
N SER A 637 31.27 -30.61 37.77
CA SER A 637 32.11 -29.67 37.03
C SER A 637 33.29 -30.36 36.34
N THR A 638 33.70 -29.86 35.17
CA THR A 638 35.03 -30.08 34.54
C THR A 638 35.11 -29.14 33.33
N LEU A 639 36.23 -28.54 32.91
CA LEU A 639 37.51 -28.10 33.47
C LEU A 639 38.22 -27.41 32.26
N CYS A 640 39.05 -26.39 32.50
CA CYS A 640 39.75 -25.63 31.46
C CYS A 640 41.12 -26.27 31.11
N PRO A 641 41.84 -25.80 30.08
CA PRO A 641 42.96 -24.89 30.38
C PRO A 641 43.20 -23.75 29.36
N GLN A 642 44.10 -22.83 29.74
CA GLN A 642 44.34 -21.53 29.08
C GLN A 642 45.69 -21.45 28.32
N LYS A 643 45.73 -20.57 27.28
CA LYS A 643 46.86 -19.66 26.92
C LYS A 643 48.17 -20.31 26.39
N PRO A 644 49.11 -19.58 25.70
CA PRO A 644 49.42 -18.14 25.86
C PRO A 644 49.66 -17.30 24.57
N TYR A 645 50.10 -16.05 24.81
CA TYR A 645 50.54 -15.01 23.86
C TYR A 645 52.03 -15.16 23.47
N SER A 646 52.41 -14.67 22.28
CA SER A 646 53.77 -14.19 21.91
C SER A 646 53.65 -13.11 20.83
N ALA A 647 54.03 -11.85 21.10
CA ALA A 647 55.35 -11.27 20.78
C ALA A 647 55.72 -11.40 19.29
N ARG A 648 55.51 -10.39 18.42
CA ARG A 648 56.18 -9.07 18.28
C ARG A 648 57.56 -9.17 17.60
N GLU A 649 57.67 -8.69 16.35
CA GLU A 649 58.82 -7.89 15.91
C GLU A 649 58.52 -7.04 14.66
N ARG A 650 59.33 -5.99 14.46
CA ARG A 650 59.22 -5.01 13.36
C ARG A 650 60.43 -5.19 12.45
N ASN A 651 60.29 -4.86 11.16
CA ASN A 651 61.40 -4.29 10.41
C ASN A 651 60.92 -3.06 9.63
N THR A 652 61.62 -1.95 9.83
CA THR A 652 61.40 -0.66 9.17
C THR A 652 62.66 -0.27 8.42
N THR A 653 62.54 0.11 7.15
CA THR A 653 63.61 0.80 6.42
C THR A 653 63.03 1.98 5.64
N LEU A 654 63.79 3.07 5.59
CA LEU A 654 63.36 4.41 5.16
C LEU A 654 63.15 4.53 3.64
N GLY A 655 62.25 5.43 3.23
CA GLY A 655 62.25 5.95 1.86
C GLY A 655 61.06 6.84 1.47
N GLY A 656 61.14 8.14 1.76
CA GLY A 656 60.34 9.17 1.06
C GLY A 656 58.87 9.35 1.45
N LYS A 657 58.51 10.56 1.92
CA LYS A 657 57.11 11.01 1.91
C LYS A 657 56.77 11.57 0.53
N ILE A 658 55.85 10.93 -0.18
CA ILE A 658 54.94 11.62 -1.11
C ILE A 658 53.53 11.27 -0.64
N LYS A 659 52.73 12.29 -0.35
CA LYS A 659 51.29 12.14 -0.08
C LYS A 659 50.55 12.28 -1.40
N GLU A 660 50.10 11.17 -1.96
CA GLU A 660 48.91 11.13 -2.81
C GLU A 660 47.83 10.39 -2.03
N GLU A 661 46.64 10.99 -1.91
CA GLU A 661 45.48 10.34 -1.28
C GLU A 661 44.78 9.46 -2.33
N GLY A 662 45.40 8.31 -2.63
CA GLY A 662 44.81 7.26 -3.46
C GLY A 662 43.94 6.31 -2.64
N GLU A 663 42.87 5.78 -3.26
CA GLU A 663 42.05 4.73 -2.63
C GLU A 663 42.85 3.44 -2.42
N GLU A 664 42.70 2.78 -1.26
CA GLU A 664 43.21 1.42 -1.07
C GLU A 664 42.42 0.42 -1.93
N GLU A 665 43.04 -0.05 -3.01
CA GLU A 665 42.52 -1.11 -3.88
C GLU A 665 43.00 -2.49 -3.40
N ILE A 666 42.11 -3.30 -2.84
CA ILE A 666 42.38 -4.68 -2.43
C ILE A 666 42.32 -5.58 -3.67
N ARG A 667 43.35 -6.41 -3.89
CA ARG A 667 43.43 -7.33 -5.04
C ARG A 667 43.38 -8.79 -4.60
N TYR A 668 42.45 -9.57 -5.13
CA TYR A 668 42.34 -11.02 -4.92
C TYR A 668 42.77 -11.78 -6.19
N LYS A 669 43.61 -12.81 -6.05
CA LYS A 669 44.05 -13.64 -7.17
C LYS A 669 43.05 -14.76 -7.44
N LEU A 670 42.47 -14.77 -8.64
CA LEU A 670 41.48 -15.75 -9.08
C LEU A 670 41.97 -16.46 -10.35
N ILE A 671 41.40 -17.63 -10.62
CA ILE A 671 41.57 -18.36 -11.88
C ILE A 671 40.21 -18.40 -12.59
N LEU A 672 40.15 -17.99 -13.86
CA LEU A 672 38.98 -18.25 -14.71
C LEU A 672 38.95 -19.75 -15.05
N ILE A 673 37.98 -20.49 -14.51
CA ILE A 673 37.87 -21.95 -14.70
C ILE A 673 36.98 -22.35 -15.88
N GLY A 674 36.16 -21.43 -16.40
CA GLY A 674 35.40 -21.62 -17.63
C GLY A 674 34.33 -20.56 -17.84
N SER A 675 33.66 -20.62 -18.99
CA SER A 675 32.47 -19.80 -19.29
C SER A 675 31.47 -20.56 -20.16
N LEU A 676 30.21 -20.13 -20.10
CA LEU A 676 29.11 -20.68 -20.91
C LEU A 676 28.25 -19.54 -21.45
N PRO A 677 27.97 -19.47 -22.76
CA PRO A 677 26.93 -18.59 -23.30
C PRO A 677 25.57 -18.97 -22.72
N VAL A 678 24.81 -17.99 -22.24
CA VAL A 678 23.49 -18.21 -21.63
C VAL A 678 22.45 -17.28 -22.22
N HIS A 679 21.18 -17.69 -22.16
CA HIS A 679 20.10 -16.87 -22.68
C HIS A 679 19.94 -15.57 -21.87
N HIS A 680 19.53 -14.47 -22.50
CA HIS A 680 19.41 -13.16 -21.84
C HIS A 680 18.33 -13.10 -20.72
N LEU A 681 17.49 -14.13 -20.60
CA LEU A 681 16.52 -14.32 -19.52
C LEU A 681 17.07 -15.14 -18.33
N THR A 682 18.33 -15.56 -18.37
CA THR A 682 18.96 -16.34 -17.28
C THR A 682 19.03 -15.49 -16.02
N THR A 683 18.33 -15.92 -14.97
CA THR A 683 18.20 -15.14 -13.73
C THR A 683 19.25 -15.54 -12.69
N MET A 684 19.41 -14.70 -11.65
CA MET A 684 20.26 -14.99 -10.49
C MET A 684 19.87 -16.29 -9.75
N ALA A 685 18.66 -16.83 -9.95
CA ALA A 685 18.22 -18.09 -9.37
C ALA A 685 18.71 -19.33 -10.15
N MET A 686 19.03 -19.18 -11.44
CA MET A 686 19.56 -20.25 -12.30
C MET A 686 21.10 -20.32 -12.28
N LEU A 687 21.76 -19.21 -11.90
CA LEU A 687 23.22 -19.10 -11.79
C LEU A 687 23.91 -20.25 -11.03
N PRO A 688 23.42 -20.73 -9.87
CA PRO A 688 24.06 -21.83 -9.14
C PRO A 688 24.14 -23.13 -9.96
N TRP A 689 23.14 -23.41 -10.81
CA TRP A 689 23.13 -24.58 -11.70
C TRP A 689 24.18 -24.45 -12.81
N VAL A 690 24.24 -23.29 -13.46
CA VAL A 690 25.23 -23.01 -14.52
C VAL A 690 26.67 -23.07 -13.97
N VAL A 691 26.90 -22.56 -12.76
CA VAL A 691 28.20 -22.67 -12.07
C VAL A 691 28.58 -24.13 -11.83
N VAL A 692 27.63 -24.95 -11.34
CA VAL A 692 27.87 -26.38 -11.10
C VAL A 692 28.13 -27.15 -12.41
N GLU A 693 27.48 -26.77 -13.51
CA GLU A 693 27.68 -27.38 -14.83
C GLU A 693 29.08 -27.09 -15.39
N ILE A 694 29.51 -25.82 -15.36
CA ILE A 694 30.87 -25.40 -15.78
C ILE A 694 31.96 -25.99 -14.87
N SER A 695 31.73 -26.08 -13.56
CA SER A 695 32.68 -26.71 -12.63
C SER A 695 32.83 -28.22 -12.82
N LYS A 696 31.82 -28.90 -13.38
CA LYS A 696 31.84 -30.35 -13.66
C LYS A 696 32.48 -30.70 -15.00
N SER A 697 32.61 -29.77 -15.94
CA SER A 697 32.94 -30.07 -17.34
C SER A 697 34.43 -30.21 -17.67
N ARG A 698 35.31 -30.54 -16.70
CA ARG A 698 36.71 -30.92 -16.97
C ARG A 698 36.80 -32.39 -17.40
N PRO A 699 37.29 -32.73 -18.62
CA PRO A 699 37.48 -34.10 -19.02
C PRO A 699 38.76 -34.70 -18.42
N ALA A 700 38.71 -35.98 -18.05
CA ALA A 700 39.85 -36.85 -18.33
C ALA A 700 39.92 -37.06 -19.86
N GLU A 701 41.11 -37.07 -20.44
CA GLU A 701 41.28 -37.09 -21.90
C GLU A 701 40.73 -38.37 -22.58
N LYS A 702 39.96 -38.23 -23.67
CA LYS A 702 40.39 -38.59 -25.06
C LYS A 702 39.27 -38.63 -26.11
N ASN A 703 39.62 -38.13 -27.30
CA ASN A 703 39.17 -38.50 -28.67
C ASN A 703 37.77 -38.10 -29.23
N LEU A 704 37.84 -37.13 -30.17
CA LEU A 704 37.33 -37.16 -31.56
C LEU A 704 35.82 -37.35 -31.87
N GLY A 705 35.19 -36.36 -32.53
CA GLY A 705 33.92 -36.57 -33.25
C GLY A 705 33.12 -35.33 -33.75
N ALA A 706 33.67 -34.56 -34.71
CA ALA A 706 32.99 -33.71 -35.72
C ALA A 706 31.66 -32.94 -35.46
N GLY A 707 31.61 -31.64 -35.80
CA GLY A 707 30.37 -30.91 -36.12
C GLY A 707 30.42 -29.37 -35.99
N LEU A 708 30.62 -28.63 -37.09
CA LEU A 708 30.62 -27.15 -37.14
C LEU A 708 29.25 -26.54 -36.78
N TRP A 709 29.22 -25.47 -35.98
CA TRP A 709 28.45 -24.23 -36.25
C TRP A 709 29.21 -23.04 -35.66
N SER A 710 29.45 -21.99 -36.46
CA SER A 710 30.37 -20.89 -36.14
C SER A 710 29.66 -19.58 -35.75
N GLY A 711 30.05 -18.96 -34.63
CA GLY A 711 29.53 -17.64 -34.26
C GLY A 711 30.05 -17.08 -32.93
N GLY A 712 31.27 -16.52 -32.91
CA GLY A 712 31.77 -15.70 -31.79
C GLY A 712 32.25 -16.49 -30.56
N GLN A 713 33.13 -17.47 -30.77
CA GLN A 713 33.74 -18.24 -29.69
C GLN A 713 35.05 -17.56 -29.23
N LEU A 714 35.14 -17.21 -27.94
CA LEU A 714 36.43 -16.90 -27.30
C LEU A 714 37.27 -18.18 -27.25
N ASP A 715 38.56 -18.05 -27.54
CA ASP A 715 39.49 -19.15 -27.76
C ASP A 715 39.57 -20.09 -26.52
N PRO A 716 39.45 -21.43 -26.70
CA PRO A 716 39.64 -22.41 -25.62
C PRO A 716 40.95 -22.28 -24.83
N SER A 717 41.96 -21.58 -25.34
CA SER A 717 43.20 -21.22 -24.63
C SER A 717 42.99 -20.34 -23.37
N THR A 718 41.80 -19.79 -23.17
CA THR A 718 41.48 -18.88 -22.04
C THR A 718 41.15 -19.57 -20.71
N CYS A 719 40.90 -20.89 -20.70
CA CYS A 719 40.71 -21.63 -19.45
C CYS A 719 42.01 -21.71 -18.64
N ASN A 720 41.92 -21.40 -17.35
CA ASN A 720 43.01 -21.23 -16.39
C ASN A 720 43.82 -19.91 -16.49
N GLN A 721 43.32 -18.86 -17.14
CA GLN A 721 43.92 -17.53 -17.00
C GLN A 721 43.83 -17.05 -15.54
N THR A 722 44.95 -16.52 -15.02
CA THR A 722 44.99 -15.79 -13.76
C THR A 722 44.39 -14.40 -13.98
N VAL A 723 43.41 -14.05 -13.16
CA VAL A 723 42.76 -12.74 -13.17
C VAL A 723 42.83 -12.14 -11.77
N PHE A 724 42.86 -10.81 -11.67
CA PHE A 724 42.74 -10.12 -10.37
C PHE A 724 41.36 -9.50 -10.24
N LEU A 725 40.70 -9.77 -9.11
CA LEU A 725 39.53 -9.02 -8.66
C LEU A 725 40.04 -7.86 -7.80
N CYS A 726 39.94 -6.65 -8.33
CA CYS A 726 40.36 -5.43 -7.66
C CYS A 726 39.14 -4.71 -7.06
N VAL A 727 39.20 -4.38 -5.77
CA VAL A 727 38.08 -3.85 -4.98
C VAL A 727 38.52 -2.55 -4.29
N SER A 728 37.85 -1.44 -4.59
CA SER A 728 37.94 -0.18 -3.84
C SER A 728 36.60 0.14 -3.13
N ALA A 729 36.54 1.27 -2.43
CA ALA A 729 35.31 1.78 -1.82
C ALA A 729 34.23 2.18 -2.84
N LEU A 730 34.62 2.55 -4.07
CA LEU A 730 33.72 3.02 -5.12
C LEU A 730 33.44 1.97 -6.20
N LEU A 731 34.39 1.06 -6.46
CA LEU A 731 34.37 0.24 -7.67
C LEU A 731 34.93 -1.18 -7.43
N VAL A 732 34.42 -2.15 -8.19
CA VAL A 732 35.02 -3.48 -8.29
C VAL A 732 35.18 -3.88 -9.75
N ARG A 733 36.41 -4.24 -10.14
CA ARG A 733 36.80 -4.60 -11.50
C ARG A 733 37.53 -5.94 -11.52
N CYS A 734 37.28 -6.74 -12.55
CA CYS A 734 38.02 -8.00 -12.80
C CYS A 734 38.89 -7.84 -14.04
N VAL A 735 40.20 -8.07 -13.90
CA VAL A 735 41.20 -7.83 -14.96
C VAL A 735 42.02 -9.09 -15.25
N SER A 736 42.21 -9.41 -16.54
CA SER A 736 43.09 -10.53 -16.94
C SER A 736 44.56 -10.10 -17.06
N VAL A 737 45.49 -11.02 -16.78
CA VAL A 737 46.94 -10.77 -16.78
C VAL A 737 47.62 -11.47 -17.95
N LEU A 738 48.41 -10.73 -18.72
CA LEU A 738 49.20 -11.25 -19.84
C LEU A 738 50.66 -11.47 -19.44
N GLY A 739 50.95 -12.63 -18.84
CA GLY A 739 52.31 -13.15 -18.61
C GLY A 739 53.12 -12.49 -17.48
N GLU A 740 53.96 -13.27 -16.80
CA GLU A 740 54.85 -12.76 -15.76
C GLU A 740 56.06 -12.04 -16.38
N GLY A 741 56.25 -10.75 -16.02
CA GLY A 741 57.42 -9.96 -16.45
C GLY A 741 57.16 -8.48 -16.77
N VAL A 742 55.90 -8.02 -16.78
CA VAL A 742 55.53 -6.66 -17.19
C VAL A 742 55.32 -5.72 -16.00
N VAL A 743 55.88 -4.51 -16.08
CA VAL A 743 55.73 -3.45 -15.07
C VAL A 743 54.31 -2.88 -15.10
N TRP A 744 53.79 -2.47 -13.94
CA TRP A 744 52.41 -2.00 -13.72
C TRP A 744 52.00 -0.86 -14.67
N ASP A 745 51.14 -1.17 -15.63
CA ASP A 745 50.40 -0.19 -16.45
C ASP A 745 48.89 -0.48 -16.36
N PRO A 746 48.07 0.44 -15.81
CA PRO A 746 46.62 0.29 -15.73
C PRO A 746 45.88 0.14 -17.07
N LEU A 747 46.51 0.51 -18.20
CA LEU A 747 45.89 0.54 -19.53
C LEU A 747 46.11 -0.74 -20.35
N THR A 748 47.03 -1.62 -19.94
CA THR A 748 47.41 -2.83 -20.71
C THR A 748 46.57 -4.07 -20.39
N HIS A 749 45.72 -4.01 -19.37
CA HIS A 749 44.91 -5.14 -18.92
C HIS A 749 43.52 -5.12 -19.54
N THR A 750 43.06 -6.25 -20.09
CA THR A 750 41.66 -6.39 -20.52
C THR A 750 40.75 -6.49 -19.29
N VAL A 751 39.91 -5.47 -19.09
CA VAL A 751 38.82 -5.50 -18.10
C VAL A 751 37.74 -6.46 -18.58
N LEU A 752 37.48 -7.51 -17.80
CA LEU A 752 36.46 -8.51 -18.12
C LEU A 752 35.06 -8.04 -17.71
N PHE A 753 34.96 -7.37 -16.56
CA PHE A 753 33.75 -6.69 -16.10
C PHE A 753 34.06 -5.68 -14.98
N GLU A 754 33.13 -4.75 -14.76
CA GLU A 754 33.19 -3.70 -13.74
C GLU A 754 31.79 -3.52 -13.10
N CYS A 755 31.73 -3.35 -11.78
CA CYS A 755 30.47 -3.21 -11.04
C CYS A 755 30.65 -2.45 -9.71
N ARG A 756 29.55 -2.06 -9.06
CA ARG A 756 29.61 -1.35 -7.76
C ARG A 756 29.79 -2.32 -6.59
N PRO A 757 30.53 -1.99 -5.51
CA PRO A 757 30.84 -2.91 -4.41
C PRO A 757 29.63 -3.63 -3.77
N HIS A 758 28.48 -2.95 -3.62
CA HIS A 758 27.26 -3.56 -3.06
C HIS A 758 26.59 -4.60 -3.99
N GLN A 759 26.99 -4.68 -5.25
CA GLN A 759 26.54 -5.72 -6.20
C GLN A 759 27.41 -6.98 -6.08
N VAL A 760 28.64 -6.85 -5.59
CA VAL A 760 29.60 -7.96 -5.42
C VAL A 760 29.17 -8.93 -4.33
N THR A 761 28.51 -8.45 -3.29
CA THR A 761 27.89 -9.32 -2.26
C THR A 761 26.85 -10.28 -2.85
N LYS A 762 26.20 -9.92 -3.98
CA LYS A 762 25.27 -10.80 -4.71
C LYS A 762 25.96 -11.74 -5.71
N LEU A 763 27.19 -11.43 -6.12
CA LEU A 763 28.01 -12.29 -7.00
C LEU A 763 28.69 -13.41 -6.20
N ILE A 764 29.16 -13.13 -4.99
CA ILE A 764 29.94 -14.08 -4.18
C ILE A 764 29.05 -15.09 -3.42
N HIS A 765 27.84 -14.70 -3.00
CA HIS A 765 27.02 -15.52 -2.09
C HIS A 765 26.20 -16.67 -2.73
N ASN A 766 26.19 -16.81 -4.05
CA ASN A 766 25.30 -17.75 -4.76
C ASN A 766 25.97 -19.08 -5.19
N SER A 767 27.20 -19.36 -4.78
CA SER A 767 27.84 -20.66 -5.04
C SER A 767 27.53 -21.67 -3.94
N GLN A 768 27.27 -22.93 -4.33
CA GLN A 768 27.23 -24.04 -3.38
C GLN A 768 28.61 -24.69 -3.13
N GLU A 769 29.66 -24.25 -3.84
CA GLU A 769 31.04 -24.60 -3.52
C GLU A 769 31.81 -23.38 -2.98
N PRO A 770 32.46 -23.46 -1.81
CA PRO A 770 33.01 -22.30 -1.12
C PRO A 770 34.25 -21.66 -1.80
N SER A 771 34.79 -22.26 -2.87
CA SER A 771 35.98 -21.78 -3.59
C SER A 771 35.70 -21.14 -4.95
N SER A 772 34.49 -21.30 -5.49
CA SER A 772 34.16 -20.96 -6.89
C SER A 772 32.96 -20.02 -6.95
N PHE A 773 32.87 -19.10 -7.91
CA PHE A 773 31.68 -18.25 -8.11
C PHE A 773 31.46 -17.87 -9.58
N GLY A 774 30.20 -17.60 -9.96
CA GLY A 774 29.80 -17.25 -11.33
C GLY A 774 29.34 -15.80 -11.47
N CYS A 775 29.72 -15.15 -12.56
CA CYS A 775 29.29 -13.81 -12.95
C CYS A 775 28.53 -13.86 -14.28
N LEU A 776 27.37 -13.21 -14.38
CA LEU A 776 26.67 -12.99 -15.65
C LEU A 776 27.17 -11.68 -16.27
N VAL A 777 27.82 -11.78 -17.43
CA VAL A 777 28.21 -10.63 -18.23
C VAL A 777 27.27 -10.55 -19.43
N ARG A 778 26.75 -9.35 -19.69
CA ARG A 778 25.91 -9.06 -20.86
C ARG A 778 26.63 -8.04 -21.73
N ASP A 779 27.11 -8.50 -22.88
CA ASP A 779 27.42 -7.60 -23.98
C ASP A 779 26.12 -7.31 -24.76
N THR A 780 26.12 -6.23 -25.51
CA THR A 780 25.01 -5.63 -26.28
C THR A 780 24.16 -6.60 -27.12
N LYS A 781 24.67 -7.79 -27.47
CA LYS A 781 23.91 -8.85 -28.17
C LYS A 781 23.88 -10.22 -27.49
N ASN A 782 24.85 -10.56 -26.63
CA ASN A 782 25.01 -11.89 -26.04
C ASN A 782 25.15 -11.82 -24.50
N CYS A 783 24.69 -12.85 -23.79
CA CYS A 783 24.97 -13.02 -22.37
C CYS A 783 25.81 -14.29 -22.15
N ALA A 784 26.75 -14.24 -21.22
CA ALA A 784 27.59 -15.38 -20.85
C ALA A 784 27.80 -15.40 -19.34
N CYS A 785 27.84 -16.60 -18.77
CA CYS A 785 28.28 -16.84 -17.40
C CYS A 785 29.77 -17.18 -17.41
N TYR A 786 30.57 -16.45 -16.64
CA TYR A 786 31.99 -16.72 -16.40
C TYR A 786 32.16 -17.23 -14.97
N VAL A 787 32.93 -18.31 -14.77
CA VAL A 787 33.14 -18.92 -13.46
C VAL A 787 34.60 -18.83 -13.06
N PHE A 788 34.84 -18.33 -11.85
CA PHE A 788 36.15 -18.10 -11.29
C PHE A 788 36.35 -18.92 -10.01
N GLN A 789 37.58 -19.37 -9.76
CA GLN A 789 37.99 -20.07 -8.55
C GLN A 789 39.05 -19.25 -7.81
N CYS A 790 38.88 -19.10 -6.50
CA CYS A 790 39.83 -18.40 -5.63
C CYS A 790 41.01 -19.30 -5.28
N GLN A 791 42.26 -18.82 -5.42
CA GLN A 791 43.44 -19.59 -4.98
C GLN A 791 43.69 -19.46 -3.48
N ASP A 792 43.34 -18.32 -2.88
CA ASP A 792 43.52 -18.11 -1.44
C ASP A 792 42.39 -18.79 -0.66
N SER A 793 42.75 -19.68 0.26
CA SER A 793 41.80 -20.43 1.11
C SER A 793 41.07 -19.57 2.15
N THR A 794 41.50 -18.31 2.32
CA THR A 794 40.78 -17.28 3.06
C THR A 794 39.62 -16.76 2.23
N LYS A 795 38.37 -17.02 2.68
CA LYS A 795 37.14 -16.47 2.10
C LYS A 795 37.31 -14.99 1.73
N VAL A 796 36.99 -14.64 0.48
CA VAL A 796 36.94 -13.24 0.01
C VAL A 796 36.18 -12.40 1.03
N CYS A 797 36.81 -11.35 1.55
CA CYS A 797 36.41 -10.78 2.81
C CYS A 797 35.05 -10.05 2.69
N VAL A 798 34.07 -10.45 3.49
CA VAL A 798 32.67 -9.94 3.45
C VAL A 798 32.54 -8.48 3.95
N CYS A 799 33.66 -7.79 4.19
CA CYS A 799 33.68 -6.45 4.77
C CYS A 799 34.78 -5.58 4.15
N VAL A 800 34.44 -4.84 3.09
CA VAL A 800 34.85 -3.43 3.06
C VAL A 800 33.83 -2.67 3.92
N LYS A 801 34.14 -2.49 5.21
CA LYS A 801 33.44 -1.50 6.03
C LYS A 801 33.89 -0.12 5.56
N ILE A 802 33.21 0.41 4.55
CA ILE A 802 33.36 1.81 4.15
C ILE A 802 32.95 2.65 5.37
N ARG A 803 33.82 3.58 5.76
CA ARG A 803 33.59 4.55 6.84
C ARG A 803 32.74 5.72 6.36
#